data_AF-A0A0Y9XT68-F1
#
_entry.id   AF-A0A0Y9XT68-F1
#
_cell.length_a   1.000
_cell.length_b   1.000
_cell.length_c   1.000
_cell.angle_alpha   90.00
_cell.angle_beta   90.00
_cell.angle_gamma   90.00
#
_symmetry.space_group_name_H-M   'P 1'
#
loop_
_entity.id
_entity.type
_entity.pdbx_description
1 polymer ?
#
loop_
_entity_poly.entity_id
_entity_poly.type
_entity_poly.pdbx_seq_one_letter_code
_entity_poly.pdbx_strand_id
1 'polypeptide(L)'
;MARRMNLLNIEKNIQNLWKEHNICEKEVGDINEVRYTGNFPYPYMNGLLHIGHGFTLSKLEFSIRYKNMICDNVLLPFSFHCTGTPIVVCADKLKNELKNKVLNNKPTEKHECQLKDNLFEGRSGENAENAENAENVENAEKRGKNSDATVFRSNKSKAQSKGATQNTQYDIMKQMNISDDQIHLFQNPEYWCYYFSSKAKTHLESFGLYCDWRRSFITTNINPYYNKFVNWQFNSLYKKNLIYYGSRITIFSRVNNQACADHERSEGEGVKCQEYTLIKIYLQSYNDFFNIFIESVLNCNTEKTSFSNCVKYTPFSEHEENLKNEIWNENFLKTKKIIFLASTLKPETAYGQNYTFVNPDDYYCVTFGFDKQMLNYGDKNYVNNIMTKNEIIDKCENIYICSENSLYNLAYQGIIPMLKKKEKKNQENNKTETKSNYLNNIENDLFILAKIKGEKFVGLKIYTNISHIKNMYILPMSTIKMNTSTGIVPCVSSDSIDDYACLEEIKKKKKYYCEKYKLLKDEYLNNESISCIELPGIGTHSGKHFYECEKITSYKDAKLQKLKGMLYKKQYFEGIMKIEPYCNMKTFNCRKIVKKNIIKNNQGFIYSEPEVLVIDRNNVKCIAALCNQWYINYGNLDFKKDVLIQLKKNNFQTYNDVLYKQLQHVIFWLDDWSCSRSYGLGTHMPNFNEKKKFENEIMEKDEAFVKKTELIESLSDSTIYMAYYTISHYLQGNVDGKEKGTLNIDHNDLNDAFFDYVFDISNNTTNISKNITIEKLNIMRKSFKYWYPFDIRISGKDLIFNHLTMSLFNHVAIWGKKIYKKNKDCLEDKSALDRQTEILNEVEKLDLNEYESIKYFPKSFFCNGHVLVNKEKMSKSKGNFITIENSINQYTSDGTRIALADAGDSIEDANFNTDTANSAIMKLYNLINFSIETKNNVYIFRCGEKTFNDLIFENEINYLTNKCKEAYEKLLFRDVLKYGFYDMLLKRDTYRIMCDKIHMHKETVNFFIERMCIIINPIIPHVTEHIWTYILKKDKLLITQKWPSSENTNFSIVMHKQYNNLLNVMENFRKSYDKFLNKNNKNKNELYNTLNHGISGSSGPDDEDEKHKFKAIVYVAREYNDTQKKIIEILNNIIKNSEDKKLPSNFINLLVQNNYVNNLPKNEKKDILSFATFLVKDNVTLNNNQYELTLPYDEIQLIKNNIDFIKRILNLRDIQILENIKKCDIDHTDIYKLSNPGNPSIFIYNTKE
;
A
#
# COMPACT_ATOMS: atom_id res chain seq x y z
N MET A 1 -17.53 29.56 11.20
CA MET A 1 -16.42 29.73 12.16
C MET A 1 -16.84 29.55 13.61
N ALA A 2 -17.79 30.33 14.16
CA ALA A 2 -18.23 30.22 15.56
C ALA A 2 -18.70 28.80 15.98
N ARG A 3 -19.49 28.13 15.13
CA ARG A 3 -19.96 26.74 15.37
C ARG A 3 -18.81 25.75 15.51
N ARG A 4 -17.76 25.90 14.70
CA ARG A 4 -16.53 25.08 14.80
C ARG A 4 -15.81 25.31 16.12
N MET A 5 -15.68 26.58 16.54
CA MET A 5 -14.99 26.92 17.79
C MET A 5 -15.72 26.32 19.01
N ASN A 6 -17.06 26.32 18.99
CA ASN A 6 -17.87 25.68 20.02
C ASN A 6 -17.56 24.17 20.11
N LEU A 7 -17.58 23.46 18.98
CA LEU A 7 -17.25 22.03 18.93
C LEU A 7 -15.82 21.73 19.41
N LEU A 8 -14.82 22.53 19.02
CA LEU A 8 -13.44 22.35 19.50
C LEU A 8 -13.33 22.49 21.03
N ASN A 9 -14.09 23.43 21.62
CA ASN A 9 -14.14 23.58 23.08
C ASN A 9 -14.80 22.36 23.74
N ILE A 10 -15.88 21.84 23.15
CA ILE A 10 -16.54 20.61 23.62
C ILE A 10 -15.55 19.43 23.57
N GLU A 11 -14.85 19.25 22.46
CA GLU A 11 -13.86 18.18 22.28
C GLU A 11 -12.77 18.23 23.36
N LYS A 12 -12.21 19.42 23.61
CA LYS A 12 -11.20 19.62 24.64
C LYS A 12 -11.72 19.30 26.05
N ASN A 13 -12.95 19.72 26.37
CA ASN A 13 -13.55 19.45 27.67
C ASN A 13 -13.77 17.94 27.88
N ILE A 14 -14.27 17.23 26.88
CA ILE A 14 -14.49 15.79 26.94
C ILE A 14 -13.17 15.01 27.02
N GLN A 15 -12.15 15.43 26.27
CA GLN A 15 -10.82 14.83 26.34
C GLN A 15 -10.20 14.99 27.74
N ASN A 16 -10.39 16.14 28.39
CA ASN A 16 -9.94 16.35 29.77
C ASN A 16 -10.70 15.44 30.76
N LEU A 17 -12.03 15.37 30.63
CA LEU A 17 -12.86 14.47 31.43
C LEU A 17 -12.40 13.01 31.33
N TRP A 18 -12.11 12.56 30.10
CA TRP A 18 -11.61 11.21 29.86
C TRP A 18 -10.23 10.94 30.45
N LYS A 19 -9.34 11.96 30.44
CA LYS A 19 -8.01 11.90 31.07
C LYS A 19 -8.13 11.82 32.59
N GLU A 20 -8.99 12.60 33.21
CA GLU A 20 -9.22 12.58 34.67
C GLU A 20 -9.73 11.22 35.16
N HIS A 21 -10.51 10.52 34.35
CA HIS A 21 -11.06 9.19 34.68
C HIS A 21 -10.21 8.00 34.20
N ASN A 22 -9.03 8.21 33.61
CA ASN A 22 -8.11 7.16 33.11
C ASN A 22 -8.80 6.06 32.26
N ILE A 23 -9.79 6.43 31.46
CA ILE A 23 -10.70 5.46 30.82
C ILE A 23 -10.04 4.48 29.85
N CYS A 24 -8.92 4.90 29.25
CA CYS A 24 -8.18 4.14 28.24
C CYS A 24 -7.17 3.16 28.86
N GLU A 25 -6.83 3.32 30.15
CA GLU A 25 -5.86 2.48 30.84
C GLU A 25 -6.51 1.16 31.23
N LYS A 26 -6.01 0.05 30.67
CA LYS A 26 -6.59 -1.29 30.92
C LYS A 26 -5.61 -2.22 31.61
N GLU A 27 -6.08 -2.76 32.74
CA GLU A 27 -5.44 -3.84 33.47
C GLU A 27 -5.98 -5.21 33.04
N VAL A 28 -5.29 -6.25 33.48
CA VAL A 28 -5.62 -7.65 33.18
C VAL A 28 -6.81 -8.09 34.04
N GLY A 29 -7.89 -8.55 33.41
CA GLY A 29 -9.07 -9.09 34.08
C GLY A 29 -8.98 -10.59 34.39
N ASP A 30 -10.14 -11.21 34.66
CA ASP A 30 -10.24 -12.69 34.73
C ASP A 30 -10.13 -13.31 33.34
N ILE A 31 -9.47 -14.46 33.21
CA ILE A 31 -9.19 -15.10 31.93
C ILE A 31 -10.45 -15.59 31.18
N ASN A 32 -11.58 -15.68 31.89
CA ASN A 32 -12.89 -16.03 31.34
C ASN A 32 -13.63 -14.83 30.74
N GLU A 33 -13.17 -13.60 31.00
CA GLU A 33 -13.77 -12.38 30.45
C GLU A 33 -13.62 -12.32 28.93
N VAL A 34 -14.62 -11.73 28.27
CA VAL A 34 -14.56 -11.50 26.83
C VAL A 34 -13.66 -10.29 26.58
N ARG A 35 -12.46 -10.53 26.04
CA ARG A 35 -11.51 -9.47 25.67
C ARG A 35 -11.45 -9.20 24.17
N TYR A 36 -10.99 -8.01 23.81
CA TYR A 36 -10.66 -7.66 22.42
C TYR A 36 -9.37 -6.82 22.34
N THR A 37 -8.46 -7.17 21.44
CA THR A 37 -7.18 -6.46 21.26
C THR A 37 -6.95 -6.16 19.79
N GLY A 38 -6.74 -4.88 19.49
CA GLY A 38 -6.52 -4.40 18.14
C GLY A 38 -5.19 -3.65 18.01
N ASN A 39 -4.51 -3.79 16.87
CA ASN A 39 -3.21 -3.17 16.64
C ASN A 39 -3.11 -2.45 15.29
N PHE A 40 -2.39 -1.33 15.29
CA PHE A 40 -2.02 -0.55 14.10
C PHE A 40 -0.51 -0.69 13.86
N PRO A 41 -0.05 -0.90 12.61
CA PRO A 41 1.35 -0.76 12.23
C PRO A 41 1.90 0.62 12.64
N TYR A 42 2.71 0.66 13.70
CA TYR A 42 3.31 1.91 14.17
C TYR A 42 3.96 2.73 13.03
N PRO A 43 3.65 4.04 12.92
CA PRO A 43 4.12 4.85 11.80
C PRO A 43 5.58 5.26 11.96
N TYR A 44 6.26 5.54 10.84
CA TYR A 44 7.62 6.08 10.85
C TYR A 44 7.66 7.52 11.36
N MET A 45 8.60 7.83 12.27
CA MET A 45 8.76 9.15 12.90
C MET A 45 9.69 10.10 12.13
N ASN A 46 9.55 10.16 10.82
CA ASN A 46 10.30 11.10 9.97
C ASN A 46 9.52 12.39 9.62
N GLY A 47 8.35 12.60 10.24
CA GLY A 47 7.48 13.75 10.02
C GLY A 47 6.16 13.65 10.79
N LEU A 48 5.28 14.63 10.60
CA LEU A 48 3.95 14.65 11.19
C LEU A 48 3.00 13.65 10.50
N LEU A 49 2.10 13.05 11.28
CA LEU A 49 1.05 12.17 10.77
C LEU A 49 0.03 12.94 9.92
N HIS A 50 -0.28 12.37 8.75
CA HIS A 50 -1.26 12.88 7.80
C HIS A 50 -2.57 12.10 7.79
N ILE A 51 -3.59 12.63 7.12
CA ILE A 51 -4.94 12.06 7.12
C ILE A 51 -5.00 10.62 6.58
N GLY A 52 -4.08 10.21 5.70
CA GLY A 52 -3.90 8.80 5.31
C GLY A 52 -3.59 7.84 6.48
N HIS A 53 -2.78 8.28 7.46
CA HIS A 53 -2.58 7.53 8.70
C HIS A 53 -3.85 7.55 9.55
N GLY A 54 -4.47 8.74 9.68
CA GLY A 54 -5.72 8.93 10.40
C GLY A 54 -6.84 8.02 9.90
N PHE A 55 -6.98 7.83 8.59
CA PHE A 55 -7.98 6.97 7.97
C PHE A 55 -7.79 5.49 8.33
N THR A 56 -6.58 4.97 8.18
CA THR A 56 -6.29 3.56 8.51
C THR A 56 -6.48 3.33 10.02
N LEU A 57 -6.00 4.25 10.84
CA LEU A 57 -6.14 4.20 12.29
C LEU A 57 -7.59 4.33 12.77
N SER A 58 -8.40 5.17 12.11
CA SER A 58 -9.78 5.41 12.52
C SER A 58 -10.63 4.14 12.40
N LYS A 59 -10.40 3.30 11.38
CA LYS A 59 -11.09 2.00 11.26
C LYS A 59 -10.85 1.10 12.48
N LEU A 60 -9.62 1.09 12.99
CA LEU A 60 -9.26 0.33 14.18
C LEU A 60 -9.92 0.92 15.41
N GLU A 61 -9.85 2.24 15.54
CA GLU A 61 -10.35 2.97 16.69
C GLU A 61 -11.89 2.92 16.81
N PHE A 62 -12.62 3.01 15.69
CA PHE A 62 -14.06 2.80 15.64
C PHE A 62 -14.45 1.37 16.07
N SER A 63 -13.70 0.36 15.60
CA SER A 63 -13.91 -1.04 15.99
C SER A 63 -13.66 -1.25 17.48
N ILE A 64 -12.58 -0.66 18.01
CA ILE A 64 -12.21 -0.74 19.41
C ILE A 64 -13.26 -0.11 20.32
N ARG A 65 -13.77 1.08 19.98
CA ARG A 65 -14.84 1.73 20.74
C ARG A 65 -16.14 0.93 20.72
N TYR A 66 -16.51 0.39 19.55
CA TYR A 66 -17.66 -0.50 19.45
C TYR A 66 -17.48 -1.77 20.30
N LYS A 67 -16.30 -2.40 20.24
CA LYS A 67 -15.99 -3.58 21.05
C LYS A 67 -15.97 -3.29 22.54
N ASN A 68 -15.58 -2.08 22.96
CA ASN A 68 -15.64 -1.67 24.38
C ASN A 68 -17.07 -1.70 24.94
N MET A 69 -18.07 -1.54 24.07
CA MET A 69 -19.48 -1.61 24.44
C MET A 69 -20.01 -3.05 24.53
N ILE A 70 -19.28 -4.05 24.01
CA ILE A 70 -19.74 -5.45 23.90
C ILE A 70 -18.89 -6.38 24.77
N CYS A 71 -17.58 -6.20 24.72
CA CYS A 71 -16.60 -6.97 25.46
C CYS A 71 -16.43 -6.41 26.88
N ASP A 72 -15.91 -7.22 27.79
CA ASP A 72 -15.61 -6.81 29.16
C ASP A 72 -14.38 -5.90 29.19
N ASN A 73 -13.37 -6.23 28.38
CA ASN A 73 -12.11 -5.50 28.33
C ASN A 73 -11.58 -5.34 26.91
N VAL A 74 -11.03 -4.18 26.59
CA VAL A 74 -10.54 -3.87 25.23
C VAL A 74 -9.23 -3.10 25.28
N LEU A 75 -8.22 -3.58 24.56
CA LEU A 75 -6.90 -2.97 24.50
C LEU A 75 -6.59 -2.45 23.08
N LEU A 76 -6.26 -1.16 23.01
CA LEU A 76 -5.65 -0.53 21.85
C LEU A 76 -4.33 0.14 22.29
N PRO A 77 -3.17 -0.48 22.01
CA PRO A 77 -1.88 0.13 22.22
C PRO A 77 -1.39 0.84 20.94
N PHE A 78 -0.50 1.81 21.10
CA PHE A 78 0.12 2.53 19.98
C PHE A 78 1.59 2.85 20.29
N SER A 79 2.45 2.85 19.28
CA SER A 79 3.89 3.14 19.41
C SER A 79 4.46 3.75 18.15
N PHE A 80 5.76 4.02 18.16
CA PHE A 80 6.42 4.87 17.17
C PHE A 80 7.65 4.20 16.55
N HIS A 81 7.68 4.14 15.22
CA HIS A 81 8.74 3.46 14.49
C HIS A 81 9.85 4.45 14.08
N CYS A 82 11.05 4.22 14.58
CA CYS A 82 12.24 5.04 14.41
C CYS A 82 13.40 4.24 13.79
N THR A 83 13.35 2.91 13.81
CA THR A 83 14.29 2.04 13.09
C THR A 83 14.31 2.37 11.61
N GLY A 84 15.50 2.44 11.01
CA GLY A 84 15.71 2.67 9.59
C GLY A 84 16.61 3.86 9.28
N THR A 85 16.80 4.08 7.98
CA THR A 85 17.67 5.12 7.44
C THR A 85 17.03 6.48 7.12
N PRO A 86 15.71 6.62 6.86
CA PRO A 86 15.14 7.91 6.46
C PRO A 86 15.41 9.06 7.42
N ILE A 87 15.35 8.82 8.74
CA ILE A 87 15.57 9.85 9.77
C ILE A 87 17.01 10.36 9.72
N VAL A 88 17.98 9.45 9.72
CA VAL A 88 19.41 9.78 9.67
C VAL A 88 19.73 10.58 8.41
N VAL A 89 19.20 10.14 7.26
CA VAL A 89 19.44 10.84 5.99
C VAL A 89 18.87 12.26 6.00
N CYS A 90 17.68 12.47 6.57
CA CYS A 90 17.13 13.82 6.71
C CYS A 90 17.98 14.70 7.63
N ALA A 91 18.49 14.13 8.74
CA ALA A 91 19.37 14.83 9.66
C ALA A 91 20.71 15.23 9.00
N ASP A 92 21.33 14.33 8.22
CA ASP A 92 22.57 14.63 7.50
C ASP A 92 22.37 15.68 6.41
N LYS A 93 21.25 15.61 5.68
CA LYS A 93 20.89 16.61 4.67
C LYS A 93 20.79 17.99 5.32
N LEU A 94 20.07 18.09 6.43
CA LEU A 94 19.96 19.34 7.19
C LEU A 94 21.33 19.82 7.70
N LYS A 95 22.15 18.91 8.24
CA LYS A 95 23.51 19.21 8.70
C LYS A 95 24.38 19.78 7.57
N ASN A 96 24.26 19.27 6.35
CA ASN A 96 25.00 19.78 5.21
C ASN A 96 24.46 21.13 4.71
N GLU A 97 23.14 21.34 4.71
CA GLU A 97 22.52 22.63 4.36
C GLU A 97 22.91 23.74 5.35
N LEU A 98 22.96 23.42 6.65
CA LEU A 98 23.33 24.38 7.70
C LEU A 98 24.83 24.69 7.71
N LYS A 99 25.72 23.76 7.32
CA LYS A 99 27.16 24.05 7.19
C LYS A 99 27.47 25.17 6.19
N ASN A 100 26.63 25.34 5.17
CA ASN A 100 26.80 26.37 4.14
C ASN A 100 26.14 27.70 4.53
N LYS A 101 25.38 27.76 5.62
CA LYS A 101 24.81 28.99 6.18
C LYS A 101 25.63 29.40 7.40
N VAL A 102 26.38 30.49 7.31
CA VAL A 102 27.00 31.11 8.50
C VAL A 102 25.86 31.60 9.40
N LEU A 103 25.56 30.83 10.46
CA LEU A 103 24.67 31.26 11.53
C LEU A 103 25.42 32.32 12.35
N ASN A 104 24.91 33.55 12.34
CA ASN A 104 25.43 34.65 13.14
C ASN A 104 25.50 34.24 14.63
N ASN A 105 26.66 34.52 15.22
CA ASN A 105 27.08 34.26 16.59
C ASN A 105 25.97 34.41 17.66
N LYS A 106 25.87 33.41 18.55
CA LYS A 106 25.83 33.59 20.02
C LYS A 106 26.26 32.28 20.72
N PRO A 107 26.89 32.36 21.92
CA PRO A 107 27.62 31.23 22.51
C PRO A 107 26.68 30.16 23.06
N THR A 108 27.15 28.92 22.97
CA THR A 108 26.64 27.73 23.64
C THR A 108 26.56 27.93 25.16
N GLU A 109 25.35 28.05 25.70
CA GLU A 109 25.07 27.70 27.09
C GLU A 109 24.32 26.37 27.13
N LYS A 110 24.90 25.42 27.85
CA LYS A 110 24.22 24.21 28.32
C LYS A 110 23.07 24.67 29.22
N HIS A 111 21.82 24.40 28.86
CA HIS A 111 20.73 24.51 29.82
C HIS A 111 19.76 23.32 29.75
N GLU A 112 19.59 22.75 30.94
CA GLU A 112 18.63 21.74 31.35
C GLU A 112 17.19 22.21 31.16
N CYS A 113 16.28 21.25 30.94
CA CYS A 113 14.84 21.46 30.81
C CYS A 113 14.23 22.15 32.04
N GLN A 114 13.54 23.29 31.85
CA GLN A 114 12.41 23.69 32.70
C GLN A 114 11.30 24.39 31.88
N LEU A 115 10.07 23.93 32.10
CA LEU A 115 8.81 24.48 31.59
C LEU A 115 8.33 25.65 32.47
N LYS A 116 7.72 26.70 31.88
CA LYS A 116 6.41 27.29 32.29
C LYS A 116 6.00 28.57 31.51
N ASP A 117 4.76 28.53 31.01
CA ASP A 117 3.63 29.49 31.05
C ASP A 117 3.75 31.01 30.73
N ASN A 118 2.87 31.40 29.78
CA ASN A 118 1.92 32.53 29.78
C ASN A 118 2.16 33.86 28.99
N LEU A 119 1.28 34.05 27.98
CA LEU A 119 0.30 35.15 27.72
C LEU A 119 0.68 36.48 27.01
N PHE A 120 -0.09 36.76 25.92
CA PHE A 120 -0.63 38.05 25.36
C PHE A 120 0.37 39.16 24.93
N GLU A 121 0.23 40.01 23.90
CA GLU A 121 -0.79 40.67 23.04
C GLU A 121 -0.03 41.08 21.73
N GLY A 122 -0.57 41.25 20.51
CA GLY A 122 -1.65 42.12 20.02
C GLY A 122 -1.12 43.09 18.93
N ARG A 123 -1.94 43.37 17.90
CA ARG A 123 -1.84 44.39 16.79
C ARG A 123 -1.12 43.96 15.49
N SER A 124 -1.83 43.69 14.38
CA SER A 124 -2.63 44.55 13.47
C SER A 124 -1.80 45.19 12.35
N GLY A 125 -2.16 44.95 11.09
CA GLY A 125 -1.61 45.65 9.93
C GLY A 125 -1.95 44.96 8.62
N GLU A 126 -2.92 45.54 7.90
CA GLU A 126 -3.44 45.17 6.59
C GLU A 126 -2.37 45.31 5.48
N ASN A 127 -2.49 44.53 4.40
CA ASN A 127 -2.60 45.10 3.05
C ASN A 127 -2.92 44.04 1.99
N ALA A 128 -3.67 44.52 1.00
CA ALA A 128 -4.51 43.81 0.08
C ALA A 128 -3.79 43.41 -1.23
N GLU A 129 -4.49 42.51 -1.94
CA GLU A 129 -4.60 42.44 -3.40
C GLU A 129 -3.33 42.20 -4.25
N ASN A 130 -3.33 41.06 -4.94
CA ASN A 130 -3.54 41.10 -6.39
C ASN A 130 -4.07 39.75 -6.92
N ALA A 131 -5.16 39.89 -7.66
CA ALA A 131 -5.86 38.85 -8.40
C ALA A 131 -5.26 38.68 -9.81
N GLU A 132 -5.81 37.69 -10.52
CA GLU A 132 -5.73 37.43 -11.96
C GLU A 132 -4.54 36.57 -12.45
N ASN A 133 -4.82 35.28 -12.64
CA ASN A 133 -5.22 34.82 -13.98
C ASN A 133 -5.77 33.40 -13.92
N ALA A 134 -7.07 33.31 -14.12
CA ALA A 134 -7.81 32.12 -14.51
C ALA A 134 -7.77 32.03 -16.04
N GLU A 135 -7.42 30.87 -16.58
CA GLU A 135 -7.97 30.32 -17.83
C GLU A 135 -7.39 28.91 -18.09
N ASN A 136 -8.16 28.09 -18.81
CA ASN A 136 -7.95 26.67 -19.15
C ASN A 136 -8.62 25.64 -18.21
N VAL A 137 -9.95 25.71 -18.16
CA VAL A 137 -10.82 24.55 -17.98
C VAL A 137 -11.42 24.23 -19.34
N GLU A 138 -11.04 23.09 -19.94
CA GLU A 138 -11.91 22.28 -20.81
C GLU A 138 -11.15 21.04 -21.33
N ASN A 139 -11.87 19.92 -21.49
CA ASN A 139 -11.45 18.59 -21.96
C ASN A 139 -11.00 17.57 -20.91
N ALA A 140 -11.90 17.29 -19.96
CA ALA A 140 -11.96 16.01 -19.27
C ALA A 140 -13.25 15.30 -19.66
N GLU A 141 -13.19 14.35 -20.60
CA GLU A 141 -14.14 13.22 -20.65
C GLU A 141 -13.72 12.15 -21.68
N LYS A 142 -14.01 10.89 -21.31
CA LYS A 142 -13.86 9.63 -22.09
C LYS A 142 -12.49 8.94 -22.08
N ARG A 143 -12.38 7.92 -21.21
CA ARG A 143 -11.95 6.54 -21.54
C ARG A 143 -11.94 5.64 -20.29
N GLY A 144 -13.00 4.86 -20.09
CA GLY A 144 -12.99 3.70 -19.21
C GLY A 144 -12.45 2.47 -19.95
N LYS A 145 -11.53 1.73 -19.34
CA LYS A 145 -11.15 0.37 -19.76
C LYS A 145 -11.19 -0.55 -18.54
N ASN A 146 -11.93 -1.63 -18.66
CA ASN A 146 -11.93 -2.76 -17.72
C ASN A 146 -10.53 -3.39 -17.68
N SER A 147 -9.98 -3.53 -16.47
CA SER A 147 -8.73 -4.25 -16.20
C SER A 147 -9.01 -5.43 -15.28
N ASP A 148 -8.45 -6.59 -15.64
CA ASP A 148 -8.47 -7.83 -14.87
C ASP A 148 -7.82 -7.64 -13.48
N ALA A 149 -8.59 -7.86 -12.43
CA ALA A 149 -8.22 -7.59 -11.03
C ALA A 149 -7.14 -8.53 -10.46
N THR A 150 -6.71 -9.54 -11.22
CA THR A 150 -5.71 -10.53 -10.78
C THR A 150 -4.29 -10.24 -11.28
N VAL A 151 -4.13 -9.33 -12.24
CA VAL A 151 -2.83 -8.99 -12.85
C VAL A 151 -2.41 -7.59 -12.42
N PHE A 152 -1.69 -7.50 -11.30
CA PHE A 152 -1.12 -6.23 -10.86
C PHE A 152 0.18 -5.91 -11.60
N ARG A 153 0.14 -4.81 -12.37
CA ARG A 153 1.35 -4.08 -12.74
C ARG A 153 1.67 -3.12 -11.61
N SER A 154 2.89 -3.15 -11.10
CA SER A 154 3.42 -2.09 -10.25
C SER A 154 3.41 -0.79 -11.05
N ASN A 155 2.37 0.04 -10.92
CA ASN A 155 2.35 1.35 -11.54
C ASN A 155 3.39 2.22 -10.83
N LYS A 156 4.58 2.32 -11.45
CA LYS A 156 5.69 3.23 -11.12
C LYS A 156 5.15 4.67 -11.08
N SER A 157 4.67 5.12 -9.92
CA SER A 157 4.01 6.43 -9.75
C SER A 157 4.79 7.37 -8.83
N LYS A 158 6.04 7.62 -9.19
CA LYS A 158 6.81 8.82 -8.80
C LYS A 158 7.62 9.45 -9.95
N ALA A 159 7.65 8.84 -11.14
CA ALA A 159 8.49 9.30 -12.25
C ALA A 159 7.92 10.46 -13.09
N GLN A 160 6.73 10.98 -12.76
CA GLN A 160 6.01 11.99 -13.58
C GLN A 160 5.83 13.36 -12.89
N SER A 161 6.79 13.79 -12.08
CA SER A 161 6.87 15.20 -11.66
C SER A 161 8.28 15.74 -11.86
N LYS A 162 8.68 15.94 -13.12
CA LYS A 162 9.85 16.75 -13.47
C LYS A 162 9.36 18.17 -13.77
N GLY A 163 9.61 19.10 -12.86
CA GLY A 163 9.28 20.52 -13.05
C GLY A 163 9.27 21.43 -11.82
N ALA A 164 9.39 20.91 -10.59
CA ALA A 164 9.46 21.76 -9.40
C ALA A 164 10.89 21.79 -8.82
N THR A 165 11.40 22.98 -8.50
CA THR A 165 12.59 23.20 -7.68
C THR A 165 12.50 22.34 -6.41
N GLN A 166 13.52 21.51 -6.13
CA GLN A 166 13.53 20.68 -4.93
C GLN A 166 13.68 21.57 -3.70
N ASN A 167 12.64 21.63 -2.86
CA ASN A 167 12.71 22.33 -1.57
C ASN A 167 13.85 21.76 -0.70
N THR A 168 14.58 22.63 -0.01
CA THR A 168 15.61 22.22 0.95
C THR A 168 14.99 21.52 2.17
N GLN A 169 15.76 20.72 2.91
CA GLN A 169 15.25 20.09 4.13
C GLN A 169 14.86 21.16 5.16
N TYR A 170 15.61 22.24 5.24
CA TYR A 170 15.29 23.42 6.03
C TYR A 170 13.91 24.02 5.67
N ASP A 171 13.61 24.21 4.39
CA ASP A 171 12.31 24.75 3.94
C ASP A 171 11.15 23.81 4.28
N ILE A 172 11.37 22.49 4.16
CA ILE A 172 10.37 21.48 4.52
C ILE A 172 10.05 21.55 6.02
N MET A 173 11.04 21.80 6.87
CA MET A 173 10.83 21.95 8.32
C MET A 173 10.08 23.23 8.66
N LYS A 174 10.34 24.33 7.96
CA LYS A 174 9.54 25.56 8.09
C LYS A 174 8.09 25.36 7.68
N GLN A 175 7.83 24.62 6.60
CA GLN A 175 6.46 24.26 6.18
C GLN A 175 5.73 23.40 7.20
N MET A 176 6.44 22.73 8.12
CA MET A 176 5.86 22.00 9.25
C MET A 176 5.63 22.88 10.49
N ASN A 177 5.78 24.20 10.38
CA ASN A 177 5.68 25.16 11.49
C ASN A 177 6.67 24.89 12.63
N ILE A 178 7.87 24.37 12.31
CA ILE A 178 8.97 24.23 13.28
C ILE A 178 9.73 25.56 13.33
N SER A 179 9.92 26.11 14.53
CA SER A 179 10.62 27.40 14.71
C SER A 179 12.10 27.31 14.36
N ASP A 180 12.68 28.41 13.87
CA ASP A 180 14.09 28.48 13.48
C ASP A 180 15.05 28.09 14.62
N ASP A 181 14.71 28.46 15.85
CA ASP A 181 15.47 28.12 17.05
C ASP A 181 15.51 26.62 17.33
N GLN A 182 14.55 25.83 16.83
CA GLN A 182 14.52 24.38 17.03
C GLN A 182 15.12 23.59 15.86
N ILE A 183 15.15 24.15 14.65
CA ILE A 183 15.57 23.42 13.44
C ILE A 183 16.99 22.87 13.58
N HIS A 184 17.92 23.63 14.18
CA HIS A 184 19.31 23.22 14.32
C HIS A 184 19.49 21.92 15.15
N LEU A 185 18.57 21.61 16.07
CA LEU A 185 18.60 20.40 16.92
C LEU A 185 18.36 19.12 16.10
N PHE A 186 17.66 19.22 14.97
CA PHE A 186 17.40 18.10 14.06
C PHE A 186 18.63 17.67 13.25
N GLN A 187 19.81 18.25 13.49
CA GLN A 187 21.07 17.64 13.03
C GLN A 187 21.40 16.34 13.77
N ASN A 188 20.82 16.12 14.96
CA ASN A 188 20.88 14.86 15.70
C ASN A 188 19.67 13.98 15.35
N PRO A 189 19.84 12.79 14.76
CA PRO A 189 18.75 11.86 14.44
C PRO A 189 17.88 11.45 15.65
N GLU A 190 18.46 11.38 16.85
CA GLU A 190 17.69 11.01 18.05
C GLU A 190 16.62 12.06 18.37
N TYR A 191 16.92 13.35 18.17
CA TYR A 191 15.96 14.44 18.42
C TYR A 191 14.70 14.32 17.55
N TRP A 192 14.81 13.79 16.33
CA TRP A 192 13.65 13.50 15.47
C TRP A 192 12.73 12.49 16.13
N CYS A 193 13.31 11.41 16.68
CA CYS A 193 12.57 10.32 17.31
C CYS A 193 11.74 10.87 18.47
N TYR A 194 12.32 11.73 19.30
CA TYR A 194 11.64 12.38 20.42
C TYR A 194 10.58 13.40 19.97
N TYR A 195 10.95 14.34 19.10
CA TYR A 195 10.08 15.42 18.69
C TYR A 195 8.83 14.91 17.97
N PHE A 196 9.00 14.05 16.96
CA PHE A 196 7.88 13.56 16.16
C PHE A 196 7.03 12.54 16.90
N SER A 197 7.60 11.69 17.77
CA SER A 197 6.78 10.80 18.61
C SER A 197 5.93 11.58 19.60
N SER A 198 6.49 12.61 20.25
CA SER A 198 5.73 13.48 21.15
C SER A 198 4.61 14.22 20.41
N LYS A 199 4.89 14.82 19.25
CA LYS A 199 3.86 15.50 18.45
C LYS A 199 2.80 14.54 17.93
N ALA A 200 3.19 13.36 17.46
CA ALA A 200 2.25 12.33 17.04
C ALA A 200 1.31 11.91 18.18
N LYS A 201 1.85 11.68 19.39
CA LYS A 201 1.04 11.42 20.59
C LYS A 201 0.03 12.54 20.85
N THR A 202 0.50 13.80 20.92
CA THR A 202 -0.39 14.95 21.16
C THR A 202 -1.49 15.06 20.10
N HIS A 203 -1.15 14.92 18.82
CA HIS A 203 -2.13 15.05 17.73
C HIS A 203 -3.16 13.91 17.75
N LEU A 204 -2.75 12.70 18.13
CA LEU A 204 -3.65 11.55 18.27
C LEU A 204 -4.52 11.64 19.54
N GLU A 205 -4.01 12.22 20.62
CA GLU A 205 -4.84 12.56 21.80
C GLU A 205 -5.90 13.61 21.44
N SER A 206 -5.53 14.66 20.70
CA SER A 206 -6.48 15.67 20.20
C SER A 206 -7.49 15.11 19.20
N PHE A 207 -7.14 14.03 18.49
CA PHE A 207 -8.06 13.26 17.65
C PHE A 207 -9.03 12.36 18.45
N GLY A 208 -8.81 12.24 19.77
CA GLY A 208 -9.62 11.40 20.66
C GLY A 208 -9.36 9.90 20.51
N LEU A 209 -8.12 9.49 20.19
CA LEU A 209 -7.75 8.08 20.08
C LEU A 209 -7.93 7.34 21.43
N TYR A 210 -8.69 6.25 21.45
CA TYR A 210 -8.90 5.40 22.64
C TYR A 210 -7.68 4.49 22.90
N CYS A 211 -6.53 5.08 23.25
CA CYS A 211 -5.25 4.38 23.38
C CYS A 211 -4.74 4.33 24.83
N ASP A 212 -4.21 3.17 25.25
CA ASP A 212 -3.44 3.04 26.49
C ASP A 212 -1.99 3.50 26.24
N TRP A 213 -1.73 4.78 26.53
CA TRP A 213 -0.43 5.42 26.27
C TRP A 213 0.71 4.94 27.17
N ARG A 214 0.42 4.24 28.27
CA ARG A 214 1.46 3.65 29.15
C ARG A 214 2.25 2.56 28.44
N ARG A 215 1.66 1.97 27.40
CA ARG A 215 2.24 0.89 26.60
C ARG A 215 3.02 1.42 25.39
N SER A 216 3.12 2.73 25.22
CA SER A 216 3.80 3.36 24.10
C SER A 216 5.32 3.36 24.25
N PHE A 217 6.01 3.08 23.15
CA PHE A 217 7.46 3.08 23.06
C PHE A 217 7.96 3.58 21.69
N ILE A 218 9.21 4.01 21.65
CA ILE A 218 9.98 4.13 20.42
C ILE A 218 10.80 2.86 20.20
N THR A 219 11.03 2.54 18.93
CA THR A 219 11.93 1.46 18.50
C THR A 219 13.38 1.94 18.51
N THR A 220 14.33 1.09 18.07
CA THR A 220 15.81 1.28 18.08
C THR A 220 16.49 0.94 19.41
N ASN A 221 17.83 0.97 19.39
CA ASN A 221 18.69 0.86 20.58
C ASN A 221 18.53 2.03 21.57
N ILE A 222 17.88 3.14 21.20
CA ILE A 222 17.53 4.25 22.11
C ILE A 222 16.64 3.72 23.25
N ASN A 223 15.75 2.78 22.95
CA ASN A 223 14.96 2.09 23.97
C ASN A 223 15.64 0.76 24.36
N PRO A 224 16.25 0.68 25.56
CA PRO A 224 17.02 -0.49 25.95
C PRO A 224 16.15 -1.74 26.13
N TYR A 225 14.90 -1.60 26.60
CA TYR A 225 13.99 -2.73 26.78
C TYR A 225 13.54 -3.31 25.44
N TYR A 226 13.14 -2.45 24.50
CA TYR A 226 12.77 -2.89 23.15
C TYR A 226 13.95 -3.50 22.40
N ASN A 227 15.15 -2.94 22.57
CA ASN A 227 16.38 -3.51 22.02
C ASN A 227 16.65 -4.95 22.53
N LYS A 228 16.43 -5.22 23.81
CA LYS A 228 16.53 -6.59 24.38
C LYS A 228 15.47 -7.53 23.79
N PHE A 229 14.24 -7.04 23.62
CA PHE A 229 13.15 -7.82 23.00
C PHE A 229 13.48 -8.22 21.55
N VAL A 230 13.97 -7.28 20.72
CA VAL A 230 14.35 -7.58 19.33
C VAL A 230 15.54 -8.55 19.27
N ASN A 231 16.52 -8.40 20.18
CA ASN A 231 17.65 -9.34 20.25
C ASN A 231 17.17 -10.77 20.56
N TRP A 232 16.26 -10.95 21.52
CA TRP A 232 15.65 -12.24 21.83
C TRP A 232 14.92 -12.84 20.63
N GLN A 233 14.15 -12.03 19.90
CA GLN A 233 13.47 -12.46 18.69
C GLN A 233 14.47 -13.04 17.68
N PHE A 234 15.55 -12.31 17.38
CA PHE A 234 16.54 -12.72 16.41
C PHE A 234 17.35 -13.95 16.88
N ASN A 235 17.69 -14.03 18.17
CA ASN A 235 18.29 -15.22 18.76
C ASN A 235 17.38 -16.45 18.57
N SER A 236 16.08 -16.30 18.76
CA SER A 236 15.08 -17.37 18.59
C SER A 236 14.97 -17.84 17.13
N LEU A 237 14.94 -16.91 16.17
CA LEU A 237 14.96 -17.23 14.74
C LEU A 237 16.26 -17.95 14.33
N TYR A 238 17.40 -17.52 14.88
CA TYR A 238 18.70 -18.15 14.64
C TYR A 238 18.74 -19.59 15.16
N LYS A 239 18.24 -19.85 16.39
CA LYS A 239 18.11 -21.20 16.97
C LYS A 239 17.28 -22.16 16.09
N LYS A 240 16.39 -21.63 15.25
CA LYS A 240 15.55 -22.41 14.30
C LYS A 240 16.12 -22.53 12.89
N ASN A 241 17.38 -22.13 12.68
CA ASN A 241 18.05 -22.11 11.38
C ASN A 241 17.36 -21.22 10.32
N LEU A 242 16.58 -20.22 10.76
CA LEU A 242 15.91 -19.29 9.85
C LEU A 242 16.78 -18.06 9.55
N ILE A 243 17.79 -17.77 10.37
CA ILE A 243 18.77 -16.73 10.11
C ILE A 243 20.06 -17.36 9.60
N TYR A 244 20.59 -16.83 8.50
CA TYR A 244 21.89 -17.23 7.98
C TYR A 244 22.64 -16.02 7.40
N TYR A 245 23.97 -16.13 7.37
CA TYR A 245 24.84 -15.15 6.73
C TYR A 245 25.19 -15.65 5.34
N GLY A 246 24.98 -14.83 4.32
CA GLY A 246 25.23 -15.22 2.93
C GLY A 246 25.47 -14.02 2.02
N SER A 247 25.88 -14.30 0.80
CA SER A 247 26.12 -13.30 -0.23
C SER A 247 24.94 -13.27 -1.19
N ARG A 248 24.37 -12.09 -1.48
CA ARG A 248 23.46 -11.91 -2.63
C ARG A 248 23.79 -10.63 -3.40
N ILE A 249 23.46 -10.65 -4.68
CA ILE A 249 23.52 -9.45 -5.51
C ILE A 249 22.41 -8.50 -5.06
N THR A 250 22.81 -7.30 -4.65
CA THR A 250 21.89 -6.25 -4.21
C THR A 250 22.31 -4.91 -4.79
N ILE A 251 21.35 -3.98 -4.88
CA ILE A 251 21.66 -2.60 -5.24
C ILE A 251 22.48 -2.00 -4.10
N PHE A 252 23.57 -1.33 -4.44
CA PHE A 252 24.62 -0.94 -3.51
C PHE A 252 25.04 0.50 -3.73
N SER A 253 25.14 1.25 -2.64
CA SER A 253 25.72 2.59 -2.62
C SER A 253 27.21 2.47 -2.30
N ARG A 254 28.06 2.91 -3.23
CA ARG A 254 29.52 2.93 -3.05
C ARG A 254 29.97 3.91 -1.98
N VAL A 255 29.23 5.00 -1.78
CA VAL A 255 29.56 6.02 -0.75
C VAL A 255 29.29 5.48 0.64
N ASN A 256 28.12 4.87 0.83
CA ASN A 256 27.73 4.32 2.13
C ASN A 256 28.38 2.95 2.40
N ASN A 257 28.97 2.35 1.35
CA ASN A 257 29.56 1.02 1.36
C ASN A 257 28.57 -0.03 1.91
N GLN A 258 27.31 0.03 1.45
CA GLN A 258 26.21 -0.86 1.87
C GLN A 258 25.16 -1.07 0.79
N ALA A 259 24.32 -2.08 0.96
CA ALA A 259 23.13 -2.24 0.13
C ALA A 259 22.16 -1.07 0.32
N CYS A 260 21.78 -0.46 -0.81
CA CYS A 260 20.87 0.67 -0.91
C CYS A 260 19.43 0.17 -1.03
N ALA A 261 18.73 0.16 0.11
CA ALA A 261 17.32 -0.18 0.19
C ALA A 261 16.45 0.84 -0.57
N ASP A 262 15.20 0.50 -0.87
CA ASP A 262 14.31 1.39 -1.65
C ASP A 262 14.16 2.78 -1.02
N HIS A 263 14.01 2.85 0.31
CA HIS A 263 13.88 4.14 1.01
C HIS A 263 15.17 4.99 1.02
N GLU A 264 16.32 4.42 0.69
CA GLU A 264 17.62 5.11 0.59
C GLU A 264 17.87 5.71 -0.80
N ARG A 265 16.98 5.44 -1.75
CA ARG A 265 17.09 5.90 -3.14
C ARG A 265 16.43 7.27 -3.28
N SER A 266 17.07 8.15 -4.04
CA SER A 266 16.49 9.40 -4.52
C SER A 266 15.75 9.17 -5.84
N GLU A 267 16.31 8.33 -6.71
CA GLU A 267 15.71 7.87 -7.96
C GLU A 267 15.78 6.34 -8.06
N GLY A 268 14.74 5.71 -8.60
CA GLY A 268 14.73 4.25 -8.79
C GLY A 268 14.24 3.43 -7.59
N GLU A 269 13.31 3.96 -6.78
CA GLU A 269 12.55 3.17 -5.80
C GLU A 269 11.87 1.96 -6.50
N GLY A 270 12.04 0.76 -5.94
CA GLY A 270 11.46 -0.49 -6.46
C GLY A 270 12.18 -1.07 -7.68
N VAL A 271 13.27 -0.43 -8.14
CA VAL A 271 14.14 -0.99 -9.19
C VAL A 271 14.83 -2.23 -8.63
N LYS A 272 14.93 -3.29 -9.44
CA LYS A 272 15.65 -4.52 -9.10
C LYS A 272 16.94 -4.61 -9.91
N CYS A 273 17.83 -5.50 -9.48
CA CYS A 273 18.95 -5.93 -10.30
C CYS A 273 18.41 -6.76 -11.47
N GLN A 274 18.73 -6.33 -12.70
CA GLN A 274 18.53 -7.10 -13.91
C GLN A 274 19.78 -7.94 -14.16
N GLU A 275 19.58 -9.23 -14.34
CA GLU A 275 20.64 -10.19 -14.61
C GLU A 275 20.83 -10.38 -16.12
N TYR A 276 22.08 -10.35 -16.56
CA TYR A 276 22.56 -10.59 -17.92
C TYR A 276 23.56 -11.74 -17.93
N THR A 277 23.67 -12.40 -19.09
CA THR A 277 24.78 -13.31 -19.36
C THR A 277 25.84 -12.55 -20.18
N LEU A 278 27.06 -12.47 -19.67
CA LEU A 278 28.19 -11.96 -20.43
C LEU A 278 28.83 -13.09 -21.22
N ILE A 279 29.05 -12.89 -22.51
CA ILE A 279 29.74 -13.82 -23.40
C ILE A 279 31.15 -13.30 -23.62
N LYS A 280 32.16 -14.17 -23.44
CA LYS A 280 33.55 -13.88 -23.78
C LYS A 280 33.73 -13.97 -25.30
N ILE A 281 34.11 -12.86 -25.91
CA ILE A 281 34.45 -12.77 -27.34
C ILE A 281 35.93 -12.44 -27.47
N TYR A 282 36.71 -13.38 -27.98
CA TYR A 282 38.16 -13.32 -28.03
C TYR A 282 38.63 -12.64 -29.32
N LEU A 283 39.68 -11.82 -29.20
CA LEU A 283 40.36 -11.22 -30.36
C LEU A 283 41.25 -12.26 -31.07
N GLN A 284 41.25 -12.27 -32.41
CA GLN A 284 42.22 -13.01 -33.22
C GLN A 284 43.34 -12.11 -33.78
N SER A 285 43.00 -10.89 -34.20
CA SER A 285 43.92 -9.94 -34.84
C SER A 285 44.67 -9.08 -33.81
N TYR A 286 45.69 -9.66 -33.15
CA TYR A 286 46.46 -9.01 -32.08
C TYR A 286 47.23 -7.77 -32.55
N ASN A 287 47.87 -7.83 -33.73
CA ASN A 287 48.70 -6.73 -34.23
C ASN A 287 47.88 -5.45 -34.48
N ASP A 288 46.69 -5.59 -35.05
CA ASP A 288 45.79 -4.46 -35.32
C ASP A 288 45.33 -3.80 -34.01
N PHE A 289 45.00 -4.59 -33.00
CA PHE A 289 44.63 -4.07 -31.68
C PHE A 289 45.80 -3.40 -30.97
N PHE A 290 47.01 -3.97 -31.04
CA PHE A 290 48.20 -3.37 -30.44
C PHE A 290 48.47 -1.97 -31.00
N ASN A 291 48.39 -1.81 -32.33
CA ASN A 291 48.53 -0.52 -32.98
C ASN A 291 47.46 0.47 -32.50
N ILE A 292 46.19 0.05 -32.42
CA ILE A 292 45.10 0.87 -31.90
C ILE A 292 45.36 1.29 -30.44
N PHE A 293 45.82 0.35 -29.61
CA PHE A 293 46.09 0.57 -28.19
C PHE A 293 47.24 1.56 -27.99
N ILE A 294 48.38 1.35 -28.65
CA ILE A 294 49.54 2.23 -28.56
C ILE A 294 49.24 3.61 -29.11
N GLU A 295 48.57 3.73 -30.26
CA GLU A 295 48.14 5.02 -30.82
C GLU A 295 47.24 5.77 -29.83
N SER A 296 46.32 5.07 -29.17
CA SER A 296 45.43 5.66 -28.15
C SER A 296 46.20 6.14 -26.91
N VAL A 297 47.25 5.42 -26.49
CA VAL A 297 48.07 5.77 -25.32
C VAL A 297 49.04 6.91 -25.66
N LEU A 298 49.65 6.90 -26.84
CA LEU A 298 50.61 7.92 -27.29
C LEU A 298 49.94 9.28 -27.57
N ASN A 299 48.78 9.30 -28.23
CA ASN A 299 48.03 10.54 -28.48
C ASN A 299 47.53 11.21 -27.18
N CYS A 300 47.50 10.49 -26.06
CA CYS A 300 47.18 11.08 -24.76
C CYS A 300 48.31 11.94 -24.17
N ASN A 301 49.57 11.78 -24.61
CA ASN A 301 50.71 12.55 -24.12
C ASN A 301 50.88 13.92 -24.82
N THR A 302 50.16 14.16 -25.93
CA THR A 302 50.34 15.36 -26.78
C THR A 302 49.21 16.39 -26.71
N GLU A 303 48.02 16.03 -26.19
CA GLU A 303 46.89 16.98 -26.07
C GLU A 303 46.79 17.60 -24.66
N LYS A 304 47.43 18.76 -24.47
CA LYS A 304 47.00 19.74 -23.44
C LYS A 304 45.85 20.57 -24.03
N THR A 305 44.61 20.14 -23.85
CA THR A 305 43.45 21.01 -24.07
C THR A 305 42.52 20.99 -22.87
N SER A 306 42.11 22.21 -22.52
CA SER A 306 41.33 22.62 -21.37
C SER A 306 39.86 22.26 -21.53
N PHE A 307 39.40 21.15 -20.93
CA PHE A 307 38.04 20.98 -20.41
C PHE A 307 37.96 19.69 -19.54
N SER A 308 37.69 19.89 -18.24
CA SER A 308 37.16 18.99 -17.19
C SER A 308 37.41 17.45 -17.20
N ASN A 309 38.08 16.94 -16.15
CA ASN A 309 37.77 15.74 -15.35
C ASN A 309 37.36 14.40 -16.01
N CYS A 310 37.94 14.00 -17.16
CA CYS A 310 37.91 12.60 -17.61
C CYS A 310 39.28 11.95 -17.44
N VAL A 311 39.41 11.00 -16.51
CA VAL A 311 40.66 10.23 -16.37
C VAL A 311 40.86 9.34 -17.61
N LYS A 312 41.86 9.67 -18.43
CA LYS A 312 42.13 9.01 -19.73
C LYS A 312 42.73 7.59 -19.55
N TYR A 313 43.50 7.36 -18.47
CA TYR A 313 44.00 6.06 -17.97
C TYR A 313 44.47 6.23 -16.52
N THR A 314 44.67 5.15 -15.76
CA THR A 314 45.16 5.25 -14.38
C THR A 314 46.64 5.68 -14.37
N PRO A 315 47.02 6.80 -13.73
CA PRO A 315 48.39 7.31 -13.78
C PRO A 315 49.38 6.35 -13.09
N PHE A 316 50.58 6.24 -13.66
CA PHE A 316 51.73 5.56 -13.06
C PHE A 316 52.61 6.60 -12.35
N SER A 317 53.03 6.35 -11.12
CA SER A 317 53.97 7.23 -10.41
C SER A 317 55.38 7.12 -10.98
N GLU A 318 56.27 8.07 -10.69
CA GLU A 318 57.68 8.06 -11.15
C GLU A 318 58.42 6.74 -10.80
N HIS A 319 58.09 6.11 -9.67
CA HIS A 319 58.65 4.81 -9.29
C HIS A 319 58.01 3.58 -9.99
N GLU A 320 56.99 3.78 -10.82
CA GLU A 320 56.26 2.72 -11.55
C GLU A 320 56.56 2.75 -13.07
N GLU A 321 57.58 3.50 -13.49
CA GLU A 321 57.93 3.66 -14.90
C GLU A 321 58.40 2.35 -15.57
N ASN A 322 59.06 1.48 -14.81
CA ASN A 322 59.40 0.12 -15.25
C ASN A 322 58.15 -0.73 -15.52
N LEU A 323 57.15 -0.66 -14.65
CA LEU A 323 55.88 -1.40 -14.78
C LEU A 323 55.06 -0.92 -15.98
N LYS A 324 55.06 0.40 -16.21
CA LYS A 324 54.45 1.04 -17.38
C LYS A 324 55.10 0.55 -18.68
N ASN A 325 56.43 0.50 -18.73
CA ASN A 325 57.16 0.02 -19.90
C ASN A 325 56.96 -1.49 -20.14
N GLU A 326 56.77 -2.27 -19.07
CA GLU A 326 56.43 -3.69 -19.17
C GLU A 326 55.04 -3.91 -19.80
N ILE A 327 54.01 -3.19 -19.33
CA ILE A 327 52.63 -3.33 -19.83
C ILE A 327 52.48 -2.85 -21.27
N TRP A 328 53.18 -1.77 -21.65
CA TRP A 328 53.10 -1.19 -22.99
C TRP A 328 54.03 -1.84 -24.02
N ASN A 329 54.48 -3.06 -23.73
CA ASN A 329 55.22 -3.91 -24.64
C ASN A 329 54.28 -4.83 -25.44
N GLU A 330 54.51 -4.95 -26.75
CA GLU A 330 53.78 -5.88 -27.62
C GLU A 330 53.84 -7.32 -27.12
N ASN A 331 55.01 -7.73 -26.62
CA ASN A 331 55.23 -9.08 -26.11
C ASN A 331 54.40 -9.35 -24.85
N PHE A 332 54.20 -8.35 -23.98
CA PHE A 332 53.38 -8.51 -22.78
C PHE A 332 51.90 -8.66 -23.14
N LEU A 333 51.38 -7.82 -24.04
CA LEU A 333 49.97 -7.92 -24.48
C LEU A 333 49.67 -9.25 -25.17
N LYS A 334 50.65 -9.85 -25.87
CA LYS A 334 50.54 -11.21 -26.44
C LYS A 334 50.44 -12.32 -25.39
N THR A 335 50.95 -12.11 -24.17
CA THR A 335 50.82 -13.10 -23.07
C THR A 335 49.41 -13.14 -22.48
N LYS A 336 48.58 -12.10 -22.71
CA LYS A 336 47.25 -11.96 -22.14
C LYS A 336 46.17 -12.19 -23.22
N LYS A 337 45.02 -12.74 -22.82
CA LYS A 337 43.88 -12.90 -23.75
C LYS A 337 43.05 -11.61 -23.78
N ILE A 338 42.88 -11.01 -24.96
CA ILE A 338 42.05 -9.82 -25.15
C ILE A 338 40.62 -10.24 -25.46
N ILE A 339 39.67 -9.81 -24.62
CA ILE A 339 38.29 -10.28 -24.63
C ILE A 339 37.32 -9.09 -24.58
N PHE A 340 36.41 -9.05 -25.55
CA PHE A 340 35.23 -8.18 -25.54
C PHE A 340 34.13 -8.85 -24.72
N LEU A 341 33.64 -8.18 -23.67
CA LEU A 341 32.56 -8.69 -22.83
C LEU A 341 31.20 -8.29 -23.41
N ALA A 342 30.58 -9.18 -24.18
CA ALA A 342 29.30 -8.91 -24.81
C ALA A 342 28.13 -9.33 -23.92
N SER A 343 27.08 -8.52 -23.82
CA SER A 343 25.97 -8.76 -22.89
C SER A 343 24.70 -9.23 -23.60
N THR A 344 23.98 -10.22 -23.03
CA THR A 344 22.70 -10.69 -23.58
C THR A 344 21.71 -11.12 -22.50
N LEU A 345 20.41 -10.93 -22.79
CA LEU A 345 19.28 -11.46 -22.02
C LEU A 345 18.72 -12.77 -22.61
N LYS A 346 19.27 -13.21 -23.74
CA LYS A 346 18.91 -14.43 -24.48
C LYS A 346 20.15 -15.29 -24.67
N PRO A 347 20.72 -15.88 -23.60
CA PRO A 347 21.91 -16.71 -23.73
C PRO A 347 21.70 -17.90 -24.69
N GLU A 348 20.47 -18.39 -24.83
CA GLU A 348 20.11 -19.46 -25.76
C GLU A 348 20.37 -19.14 -27.24
N THR A 349 20.39 -17.85 -27.63
CA THR A 349 20.63 -17.46 -29.02
C THR A 349 22.11 -17.27 -29.34
N ALA A 350 23.00 -17.39 -28.36
CA ALA A 350 24.44 -17.17 -28.54
C ALA A 350 25.08 -18.16 -29.54
N TYR A 351 24.51 -19.36 -29.71
CA TYR A 351 24.98 -20.36 -30.66
C TYR A 351 24.84 -19.92 -32.13
N GLY A 352 23.87 -19.02 -32.41
CA GLY A 352 23.60 -18.46 -33.73
C GLY A 352 24.35 -17.17 -34.03
N GLN A 353 25.26 -16.74 -33.15
CA GLN A 353 25.95 -15.46 -33.29
C GLN A 353 26.83 -15.41 -34.55
N ASN A 354 26.69 -14.38 -35.37
CA ASN A 354 27.46 -14.19 -36.61
C ASN A 354 28.39 -12.96 -36.61
N TYR A 355 28.11 -11.96 -35.79
CA TYR A 355 28.94 -10.76 -35.61
C TYR A 355 28.90 -10.26 -34.17
N THR A 356 29.60 -9.15 -33.90
CA THR A 356 29.46 -8.37 -32.66
C THR A 356 29.27 -6.91 -32.99
N PHE A 357 28.33 -6.24 -32.33
CA PHE A 357 28.08 -4.81 -32.51
C PHE A 357 28.73 -3.97 -31.41
N VAL A 358 29.28 -2.83 -31.83
CA VAL A 358 29.77 -1.76 -30.96
C VAL A 358 29.22 -0.42 -31.43
N ASN A 359 28.97 0.50 -30.49
CA ASN A 359 28.70 1.90 -30.84
C ASN A 359 30.00 2.58 -31.31
N PRO A 360 30.10 3.06 -32.56
CA PRO A 360 31.31 3.69 -33.06
C PRO A 360 31.59 5.08 -32.47
N ASP A 361 30.56 5.79 -32.02
CA ASP A 361 30.66 7.19 -31.59
C ASP A 361 31.10 7.33 -30.12
N ASP A 362 31.00 6.25 -29.34
CA ASP A 362 31.28 6.22 -27.90
C ASP A 362 32.63 5.55 -27.55
N TYR A 363 33.04 5.69 -26.29
CA TYR A 363 34.31 5.18 -25.77
C TYR A 363 34.14 3.92 -24.91
N TYR A 364 35.13 3.03 -25.00
CA TYR A 364 35.24 1.80 -24.20
C TYR A 364 36.53 1.84 -23.39
N CYS A 365 36.48 1.24 -22.20
CA CYS A 365 37.60 1.11 -21.29
C CYS A 365 38.28 -0.26 -21.47
N VAL A 366 39.60 -0.24 -21.45
CA VAL A 366 40.47 -1.43 -21.43
C VAL A 366 40.97 -1.63 -20.01
N THR A 367 40.73 -2.80 -19.42
CA THR A 367 41.09 -3.11 -18.03
C THR A 367 41.51 -4.56 -17.87
N PHE A 368 42.20 -4.92 -16.80
CA PHE A 368 42.51 -6.31 -16.48
C PHE A 368 41.29 -7.03 -15.90
N GLY A 369 41.22 -8.34 -16.10
CA GLY A 369 40.14 -9.16 -15.56
C GLY A 369 40.57 -10.59 -15.24
N PHE A 370 39.82 -11.24 -14.35
CA PHE A 370 40.07 -12.62 -13.95
C PHE A 370 39.54 -13.60 -14.99
N ASP A 371 40.09 -14.81 -15.05
CA ASP A 371 39.53 -15.83 -15.94
C ASP A 371 38.21 -16.41 -15.42
N LYS A 372 38.08 -16.59 -14.12
CA LYS A 372 36.84 -17.00 -13.46
C LYS A 372 36.39 -15.92 -12.49
N GLN A 373 35.09 -15.86 -12.24
CA GLN A 373 34.53 -14.95 -11.24
C GLN A 373 35.09 -15.33 -9.86
N MET A 374 35.83 -14.41 -9.23
CA MET A 374 36.51 -14.65 -7.94
C MET A 374 35.57 -14.57 -6.74
N LEU A 375 34.41 -13.92 -6.91
CA LEU A 375 33.39 -13.80 -5.88
C LEU A 375 32.18 -14.68 -6.26
N ASN A 376 31.95 -15.74 -5.49
CA ASN A 376 30.80 -16.63 -5.65
C ASN A 376 29.77 -16.41 -4.53
N TYR A 377 28.54 -16.86 -4.78
CA TYR A 377 27.49 -16.91 -3.77
C TYR A 377 27.95 -17.75 -2.58
N GLY A 378 28.15 -17.12 -1.41
CA GLY A 378 28.59 -17.76 -0.18
C GLY A 378 30.02 -17.41 0.27
N ASP A 379 30.80 -16.67 -0.54
CA ASP A 379 32.14 -16.25 -0.18
C ASP A 379 32.14 -15.17 0.92
N LYS A 380 33.00 -15.35 1.93
CA LYS A 380 32.89 -14.61 3.20
C LYS A 380 33.27 -13.12 3.16
N ASN A 381 33.78 -12.52 2.08
CA ASN A 381 34.04 -11.07 2.01
C ASN A 381 34.19 -10.53 0.58
N TYR A 382 33.77 -9.27 0.34
CA TYR A 382 34.09 -8.50 -0.90
C TYR A 382 35.56 -8.05 -0.97
N VAL A 383 36.27 -8.13 0.16
CA VAL A 383 37.65 -7.66 0.37
C VAL A 383 38.67 -8.46 -0.47
N ASN A 384 38.34 -9.69 -0.86
CA ASN A 384 39.25 -10.57 -1.61
C ASN A 384 39.57 -10.08 -3.02
N ASN A 385 38.85 -9.06 -3.51
CA ASN A 385 39.03 -8.50 -4.85
C ASN A 385 39.90 -7.23 -4.89
N ILE A 386 40.43 -6.79 -3.74
CA ILE A 386 41.29 -5.59 -3.64
C ILE A 386 42.76 -6.00 -3.74
N MET A 387 43.46 -5.49 -4.75
CA MET A 387 44.84 -5.89 -5.10
C MET A 387 45.71 -4.67 -5.47
N THR A 388 47.02 -4.81 -5.30
CA THR A 388 48.01 -3.83 -5.81
C THR A 388 48.18 -3.97 -7.33
N LYS A 389 48.76 -2.96 -7.99
CA LYS A 389 48.99 -3.00 -9.45
C LYS A 389 49.81 -4.24 -9.89
N ASN A 390 50.83 -4.61 -9.14
CA ASN A 390 51.67 -5.79 -9.43
C ASN A 390 50.87 -7.09 -9.31
N GLU A 391 50.12 -7.26 -8.22
CA GLU A 391 49.27 -8.44 -8.02
C GLU A 391 48.21 -8.59 -9.11
N ILE A 392 47.66 -7.48 -9.62
CA ILE A 392 46.70 -7.49 -10.74
C ILE A 392 47.36 -8.04 -12.01
N ILE A 393 48.58 -7.59 -12.31
CA ILE A 393 49.32 -8.02 -13.49
C ILE A 393 49.63 -9.52 -13.44
N ASP A 394 49.99 -10.03 -12.26
CA ASP A 394 50.31 -11.45 -12.05
C ASP A 394 49.04 -12.33 -12.09
N LYS A 395 47.97 -11.93 -11.40
CA LYS A 395 46.76 -12.76 -11.23
C LYS A 395 45.75 -12.65 -12.37
N CYS A 396 45.72 -11.54 -13.12
CA CYS A 396 44.78 -11.37 -14.23
C CYS A 396 45.37 -11.92 -15.53
N GLU A 397 44.79 -13.01 -16.03
CA GLU A 397 45.16 -13.63 -17.31
C GLU A 397 44.57 -12.89 -18.53
N ASN A 398 43.54 -12.06 -18.31
CA ASN A 398 42.71 -11.49 -19.36
C ASN A 398 42.74 -9.95 -19.35
N ILE A 399 42.53 -9.38 -20.53
CA ILE A 399 42.26 -7.96 -20.74
C ILE A 399 40.84 -7.82 -21.28
N TYR A 400 40.01 -7.05 -20.58
CA TYR A 400 38.60 -6.82 -20.89
C TYR A 400 38.36 -5.45 -21.51
N ILE A 401 37.50 -5.45 -22.53
CA ILE A 401 36.98 -4.26 -23.20
C ILE A 401 35.49 -4.17 -22.89
N CYS A 402 35.07 -3.06 -22.29
CA CYS A 402 33.68 -2.81 -21.90
C CYS A 402 33.40 -1.31 -21.70
N SER A 403 32.13 -0.95 -21.52
CA SER A 403 31.71 0.42 -21.21
C SER A 403 32.20 0.85 -19.82
N GLU A 404 32.52 2.14 -19.68
CA GLU A 404 32.90 2.75 -18.40
C GLU A 404 31.83 2.53 -17.31
N ASN A 405 30.56 2.56 -17.72
CA ASN A 405 29.41 2.35 -16.85
C ASN A 405 29.39 0.97 -16.18
N SER A 406 29.87 -0.07 -16.87
CA SER A 406 29.84 -1.45 -16.38
C SER A 406 30.96 -1.76 -15.39
N LEU A 407 32.06 -0.98 -15.39
CA LEU A 407 33.28 -1.31 -14.64
C LEU A 407 33.04 -1.52 -13.14
N TYR A 408 32.35 -0.59 -12.47
CA TYR A 408 32.07 -0.74 -11.03
C TYR A 408 31.16 -1.93 -10.74
N ASN A 409 30.18 -2.23 -11.61
CA ASN A 409 29.34 -3.43 -11.45
C ASN A 409 30.19 -4.72 -11.60
N LEU A 410 31.10 -4.76 -12.58
CA LEU A 410 32.02 -5.88 -12.79
C LEU A 410 32.97 -6.07 -11.59
N ALA A 411 33.49 -4.97 -11.03
CA ALA A 411 34.43 -5.01 -9.92
C ALA A 411 33.77 -5.53 -8.64
N TYR A 412 32.59 -5.00 -8.29
CA TYR A 412 31.87 -5.40 -7.09
C TYR A 412 31.16 -6.76 -7.21
N GLN A 413 31.26 -7.42 -8.37
CA GLN A 413 30.83 -8.80 -8.60
C GLN A 413 32.01 -9.75 -8.81
N GLY A 414 33.27 -9.28 -8.70
CA GLY A 414 34.45 -10.13 -8.73
C GLY A 414 34.89 -10.58 -10.12
N ILE A 415 34.54 -9.83 -11.17
CA ILE A 415 34.94 -10.10 -12.56
C ILE A 415 36.23 -9.34 -12.92
N ILE A 416 36.39 -8.13 -12.39
CA ILE A 416 37.64 -7.32 -12.52
C ILE A 416 38.16 -6.93 -11.13
N PRO A 417 39.47 -6.72 -10.95
CA PRO A 417 40.06 -6.34 -9.67
C PRO A 417 39.77 -4.89 -9.28
N MET A 418 39.80 -4.61 -7.98
CA MET A 418 39.83 -3.26 -7.43
C MET A 418 41.24 -2.89 -6.97
N LEU A 419 41.64 -1.63 -7.13
CA LEU A 419 42.96 -1.15 -6.71
C LEU A 419 43.02 -0.90 -5.20
N LYS A 420 44.08 -1.38 -4.55
CA LYS A 420 44.40 -1.09 -3.14
C LYS A 420 44.86 0.36 -3.00
N LYS A 421 44.22 1.14 -2.12
CA LYS A 421 44.65 2.51 -1.78
C LYS A 421 45.98 2.48 -1.02
N LYS A 422 46.94 3.33 -1.40
CA LYS A 422 48.18 3.52 -0.62
C LYS A 422 47.82 4.17 0.71
N GLU A 423 48.20 3.54 1.83
CA GLU A 423 48.12 4.18 3.15
C GLU A 423 49.01 5.41 3.16
N LYS A 424 48.45 6.58 3.47
CA LYS A 424 49.27 7.74 3.83
C LYS A 424 49.94 7.39 5.16
N LYS A 425 51.24 7.08 5.13
CA LYS A 425 52.06 7.07 6.34
C LYS A 425 51.91 8.43 7.03
N ASN A 426 51.50 8.40 8.28
CA ASN A 426 51.49 9.56 9.17
C ASN A 426 52.87 10.23 9.12
N GLN A 427 52.96 11.40 8.50
CA GLN A 427 53.94 12.40 8.91
C GLN A 427 53.21 13.35 9.85
N GLU A 428 53.64 13.31 11.10
CA GLU A 428 53.29 14.29 12.12
C GLU A 428 53.68 15.71 11.66
N ASN A 429 52.93 16.69 12.19
CA ASN A 429 53.15 18.14 12.16
C ASN A 429 52.61 18.90 10.93
N ASN A 430 51.33 19.27 10.97
CA ASN A 430 50.94 20.67 11.23
C ASN A 430 49.41 20.81 11.40
N LYS A 431 49.01 21.29 12.58
CA LYS A 431 47.64 21.72 12.87
C LYS A 431 47.40 23.07 12.20
N THR A 432 46.67 23.08 11.09
CA THR A 432 45.68 24.08 10.65
C THR A 432 45.56 23.99 9.13
N GLU A 433 44.70 23.10 8.63
CA GLU A 433 44.14 23.24 7.30
C GLU A 433 42.78 22.53 7.22
N THR A 434 41.90 23.10 6.42
CA THR A 434 40.45 23.00 6.41
C THR A 434 39.90 21.60 6.09
N LYS A 435 38.91 21.16 6.87
CA LYS A 435 38.07 19.96 6.63
C LYS A 435 37.11 20.10 5.42
N SER A 436 37.49 20.82 4.36
CA SER A 436 36.67 21.05 3.16
C SER A 436 37.06 20.21 1.94
N ASN A 437 38.11 19.38 2.01
CA ASN A 437 38.60 18.61 0.85
C ASN A 437 38.16 17.13 0.79
N TYR A 438 37.24 16.68 1.65
CA TYR A 438 36.75 15.29 1.60
C TYR A 438 35.72 15.00 0.51
N LEU A 439 35.27 15.99 -0.28
CA LEU A 439 34.18 15.81 -1.23
C LEU A 439 34.54 15.72 -2.72
N ASN A 440 35.80 15.93 -3.14
CA ASN A 440 36.12 16.00 -4.58
C ASN A 440 37.32 15.20 -5.09
N ASN A 441 38.03 14.42 -4.26
CA ASN A 441 39.15 13.59 -4.72
C ASN A 441 38.86 12.09 -4.53
N ILE A 442 37.97 11.56 -5.37
CA ILE A 442 37.85 10.10 -5.60
C ILE A 442 38.84 9.77 -6.72
N GLU A 443 40.13 9.65 -6.39
CA GLU A 443 41.14 9.12 -7.31
C GLU A 443 40.88 7.61 -7.54
N ASN A 444 40.89 7.20 -8.81
CA ASN A 444 40.38 5.94 -9.36
C ASN A 444 40.70 4.64 -8.58
N ASP A 445 39.68 4.07 -7.94
CA ASP A 445 39.68 2.74 -7.31
C ASP A 445 39.79 1.55 -8.31
N LEU A 446 39.90 1.82 -9.61
CA LEU A 446 39.92 0.84 -10.69
C LEU A 446 41.14 1.05 -11.61
N PHE A 447 41.70 -0.06 -12.11
CA PHE A 447 42.86 -0.01 -12.99
C PHE A 447 42.45 0.05 -14.48
N ILE A 448 42.47 1.24 -15.06
CA ILE A 448 42.13 1.50 -16.47
C ILE A 448 43.42 1.67 -17.27
N LEU A 449 43.62 0.80 -18.26
CA LEU A 449 44.80 0.81 -19.14
C LEU A 449 44.71 1.86 -20.24
N ALA A 450 43.54 1.95 -20.89
CA ALA A 450 43.28 2.90 -21.96
C ALA A 450 41.76 3.12 -22.14
N LYS A 451 41.40 4.24 -22.77
CA LYS A 451 40.04 4.55 -23.21
C LYS A 451 40.04 4.74 -24.73
N ILE A 452 39.39 3.83 -25.45
CA ILE A 452 39.45 3.73 -26.93
C ILE A 452 38.06 3.97 -27.52
N LYS A 453 37.98 4.74 -28.60
CA LYS A 453 36.73 5.01 -29.31
C LYS A 453 36.29 3.80 -30.14
N GLY A 454 34.99 3.46 -30.09
CA GLY A 454 34.44 2.25 -30.68
C GLY A 454 34.65 2.12 -32.18
N GLU A 455 34.74 3.24 -32.91
CA GLU A 455 35.04 3.25 -34.35
C GLU A 455 36.34 2.51 -34.70
N LYS A 456 37.33 2.52 -33.80
CA LYS A 456 38.62 1.86 -34.02
C LYS A 456 38.51 0.33 -33.98
N PHE A 457 37.49 -0.22 -33.33
CA PHE A 457 37.30 -1.67 -33.23
C PHE A 457 36.57 -2.27 -34.43
N VAL A 458 35.88 -1.44 -35.24
CA VAL A 458 35.08 -1.91 -36.37
C VAL A 458 35.99 -2.56 -37.41
N GLY A 459 35.71 -3.82 -37.76
CA GLY A 459 36.52 -4.62 -38.69
C GLY A 459 37.51 -5.58 -38.03
N LEU A 460 37.74 -5.51 -36.71
CA LEU A 460 38.60 -6.47 -36.02
C LEU A 460 38.05 -7.90 -36.09
N LYS A 461 38.97 -8.86 -36.25
CA LYS A 461 38.65 -10.28 -36.33
C LYS A 461 38.56 -10.90 -34.94
N ILE A 462 37.42 -11.53 -34.66
CA ILE A 462 37.04 -12.05 -33.34
C ILE A 462 36.43 -13.45 -33.43
N TYR A 463 36.37 -14.16 -32.30
CA TYR A 463 35.70 -15.45 -32.18
C TYR A 463 35.08 -15.67 -30.81
N THR A 464 34.14 -16.61 -30.73
CA THR A 464 33.63 -17.12 -29.46
C THR A 464 33.62 -18.65 -29.47
N ASN A 465 33.78 -19.25 -28.29
CA ASN A 465 33.75 -20.70 -28.13
C ASN A 465 32.31 -21.25 -28.20
N ILE A 466 31.29 -20.39 -28.20
CA ILE A 466 29.87 -20.78 -28.21
C ILE A 466 29.33 -20.92 -29.64
N SER A 467 29.60 -19.95 -30.51
CA SER A 467 29.07 -19.95 -31.89
C SER A 467 29.73 -21.02 -32.75
N HIS A 468 28.96 -21.55 -33.71
CA HIS A 468 29.47 -22.39 -34.79
C HIS A 468 30.39 -21.61 -35.73
N ILE A 469 30.17 -20.29 -35.88
CA ILE A 469 30.98 -19.42 -36.73
C ILE A 469 32.23 -18.99 -35.95
N LYS A 470 33.39 -19.48 -36.37
CA LYS A 470 34.67 -19.18 -35.70
C LYS A 470 35.34 -17.89 -36.16
N ASN A 471 35.12 -17.45 -37.40
CA ASN A 471 35.69 -16.21 -37.93
C ASN A 471 34.60 -15.13 -37.98
N MET A 472 34.47 -14.34 -36.92
CA MET A 472 33.50 -13.24 -36.83
C MET A 472 34.22 -11.88 -36.86
N TYR A 473 33.45 -10.81 -37.05
CA TYR A 473 33.97 -9.45 -37.13
C TYR A 473 33.11 -8.48 -36.30
N ILE A 474 33.72 -7.36 -35.90
CA ILE A 474 33.04 -6.28 -35.19
C ILE A 474 32.39 -5.31 -36.19
N LEU A 475 31.12 -5.02 -36.02
CA LEU A 475 30.31 -4.12 -36.86
C LEU A 475 29.79 -2.90 -36.07
N PRO A 476 29.51 -1.77 -36.74
CA PRO A 476 29.04 -0.56 -36.08
C PRO A 476 27.52 -0.56 -35.88
N MET A 477 27.05 -0.19 -34.69
CA MET A 477 25.62 0.04 -34.40
C MET A 477 25.43 1.26 -33.48
N SER A 478 24.96 2.38 -34.05
CA SER A 478 24.82 3.66 -33.35
C SER A 478 23.69 3.74 -32.32
N THR A 479 22.75 2.79 -32.32
CA THR A 479 21.59 2.77 -31.41
C THR A 479 21.86 2.08 -30.07
N ILE A 480 23.07 1.56 -29.86
CA ILE A 480 23.47 0.92 -28.61
C ILE A 480 23.55 1.97 -27.50
N LYS A 481 22.85 1.69 -26.39
CA LYS A 481 22.84 2.55 -25.21
C LYS A 481 24.03 2.22 -24.29
N MET A 482 24.98 3.14 -24.18
CA MET A 482 26.19 2.94 -23.36
C MET A 482 25.95 2.99 -21.85
N ASN A 483 24.79 3.49 -21.42
CA ASN A 483 24.37 3.51 -20.01
C ASN A 483 23.71 2.19 -19.54
N THR A 484 23.69 1.17 -20.39
CA THR A 484 23.13 -0.16 -20.08
C THR A 484 24.16 -1.26 -20.35
N SER A 485 24.49 -2.05 -19.34
CA SER A 485 25.45 -3.15 -19.42
C SER A 485 26.80 -2.71 -20.03
N THR A 486 27.49 -3.63 -20.72
CA THR A 486 28.86 -3.45 -21.20
C THR A 486 28.98 -2.64 -22.49
N GLY A 487 27.88 -2.22 -23.11
CA GLY A 487 27.89 -1.51 -24.40
C GLY A 487 28.31 -2.34 -25.61
N ILE A 488 28.53 -3.64 -25.44
CA ILE A 488 28.90 -4.58 -26.52
C ILE A 488 27.76 -5.61 -26.66
N VAL A 489 27.28 -5.80 -27.88
CA VAL A 489 26.10 -6.62 -28.16
C VAL A 489 26.45 -7.77 -29.12
N PRO A 490 26.15 -9.03 -28.79
CA PRO A 490 26.32 -10.14 -29.74
C PRO A 490 25.23 -10.05 -30.83
N CYS A 491 25.63 -10.14 -32.10
CA CYS A 491 24.69 -10.09 -33.22
C CYS A 491 24.17 -11.49 -33.55
N VAL A 492 22.85 -11.68 -33.46
CA VAL A 492 22.16 -12.92 -33.82
C VAL A 492 21.02 -12.57 -34.79
N SER A 493 21.37 -12.34 -36.05
CA SER A 493 20.44 -11.83 -37.06
C SER A 493 19.30 -12.81 -37.42
N SER A 494 19.39 -14.09 -37.08
CA SER A 494 18.28 -15.05 -37.27
C SER A 494 17.09 -14.79 -36.35
N ASP A 495 17.35 -14.43 -35.08
CA ASP A 495 16.38 -14.44 -33.99
C ASP A 495 16.15 -13.07 -33.34
N SER A 496 16.81 -12.03 -33.84
CA SER A 496 16.67 -10.63 -33.42
C SER A 496 16.35 -9.73 -34.62
N ILE A 497 15.27 -8.94 -34.52
CA ILE A 497 14.84 -8.02 -35.58
C ILE A 497 15.79 -6.83 -35.69
N ASP A 498 16.26 -6.29 -34.55
CA ASP A 498 17.19 -5.16 -34.51
C ASP A 498 18.51 -5.52 -35.21
N ASP A 499 19.03 -6.71 -34.91
CA ASP A 499 20.30 -7.21 -35.43
C ASP A 499 20.20 -7.45 -36.94
N TYR A 500 19.09 -8.06 -37.40
CA TYR A 500 18.82 -8.28 -38.83
C TYR A 500 18.69 -6.94 -39.57
N ALA A 501 17.92 -5.99 -39.04
CA ALA A 501 17.74 -4.68 -39.66
C ALA A 501 19.06 -3.91 -39.79
N CYS A 502 19.91 -3.96 -38.77
CA CYS A 502 21.22 -3.29 -38.80
C CYS A 502 22.16 -3.96 -39.81
N LEU A 503 22.22 -5.29 -39.81
CA LEU A 503 23.05 -6.05 -40.75
C LEU A 503 22.62 -5.82 -42.21
N GLU A 504 21.32 -5.81 -42.49
CA GLU A 504 20.78 -5.52 -43.82
C GLU A 504 21.11 -4.12 -44.30
N GLU A 505 21.06 -3.12 -43.42
CA GLU A 505 21.47 -1.75 -43.78
C GLU A 505 22.98 -1.68 -44.10
N ILE A 506 23.82 -2.35 -43.31
CA ILE A 506 25.27 -2.43 -43.55
C ILE A 506 25.54 -3.13 -44.89
N LYS A 507 24.87 -4.25 -45.17
CA LYS A 507 25.00 -4.98 -46.45
C LYS A 507 24.58 -4.12 -47.65
N LYS A 508 23.45 -3.40 -47.55
CA LYS A 508 22.97 -2.49 -48.62
C LYS A 508 23.93 -1.32 -48.87
N LYS A 509 24.55 -0.79 -47.81
CA LYS A 509 25.49 0.34 -47.86
C LYS A 509 26.96 -0.08 -47.72
N LYS A 510 27.32 -1.30 -48.14
CA LYS A 510 28.64 -1.88 -47.86
C LYS A 510 29.82 -0.99 -48.27
N LYS A 511 29.78 -0.36 -49.45
CA LYS A 511 30.83 0.55 -49.94
C LYS A 511 31.09 1.71 -48.98
N TYR A 512 30.02 2.36 -48.51
CA TYR A 512 30.11 3.46 -47.55
C TYR A 512 30.76 3.03 -46.22
N TYR A 513 30.36 1.86 -45.69
CA TYR A 513 30.89 1.37 -44.42
C TYR A 513 32.35 0.92 -44.55
N CYS A 514 32.75 0.28 -45.65
CA CYS A 514 34.14 -0.13 -45.89
C CYS A 514 35.07 1.08 -46.16
N GLU A 515 34.58 2.14 -46.82
CA GLU A 515 35.33 3.40 -46.97
C GLU A 515 35.49 4.14 -45.64
N LYS A 516 34.43 4.16 -44.81
CA LYS A 516 34.43 4.84 -43.51
C LYS A 516 35.33 4.15 -42.48
N TYR A 517 35.32 2.82 -42.43
CA TYR A 517 36.05 2.03 -41.42
C TYR A 517 37.18 1.23 -42.08
N LYS A 518 38.41 1.73 -41.94
CA LYS A 518 39.61 1.20 -42.63
C LYS A 518 39.87 -0.31 -42.49
N LEU A 519 39.46 -0.92 -41.37
CA LEU A 519 39.66 -2.34 -41.09
C LEU A 519 38.51 -3.24 -41.61
N LEU A 520 37.39 -2.66 -42.03
CA LEU A 520 36.23 -3.41 -42.51
C LEU A 520 36.34 -3.66 -44.02
N LYS A 521 36.29 -4.93 -44.43
CA LYS A 521 36.34 -5.34 -45.85
C LYS A 521 35.03 -5.99 -46.30
N ASP A 522 34.73 -5.89 -47.58
CA ASP A 522 33.53 -6.46 -48.21
C ASP A 522 33.38 -7.97 -47.94
N GLU A 523 34.49 -8.72 -47.98
CA GLU A 523 34.53 -10.16 -47.72
C GLU A 523 34.09 -10.57 -46.30
N TYR A 524 34.11 -9.63 -45.35
CA TYR A 524 33.77 -9.90 -43.95
C TYR A 524 32.26 -9.95 -43.70
N LEU A 525 31.42 -9.48 -44.63
CA LEU A 525 29.96 -9.36 -44.46
C LEU A 525 29.16 -10.60 -44.90
N ASN A 526 29.84 -11.71 -45.17
CA ASN A 526 29.24 -12.94 -45.73
C ASN A 526 28.75 -13.95 -44.69
N ASN A 527 28.99 -13.74 -43.39
CA ASN A 527 28.53 -14.68 -42.35
C ASN A 527 27.00 -14.64 -42.20
N GLU A 528 26.36 -15.80 -42.29
CA GLU A 528 24.93 -15.99 -42.04
C GLU A 528 24.68 -16.59 -40.65
N SER A 529 23.65 -16.08 -39.96
CA SER A 529 23.29 -16.51 -38.61
C SER A 529 22.46 -17.80 -38.65
N ILE A 530 22.78 -18.77 -37.78
CA ILE A 530 22.00 -20.00 -37.63
C ILE A 530 20.84 -19.76 -36.67
N SER A 531 19.62 -20.04 -37.10
CA SER A 531 18.42 -19.92 -36.25
C SER A 531 18.46 -20.91 -35.08
N CYS A 532 18.47 -20.38 -33.86
CA CYS A 532 18.48 -21.18 -32.64
C CYS A 532 17.09 -21.64 -32.23
N ILE A 533 16.08 -20.83 -32.57
CA ILE A 533 14.70 -20.98 -32.13
C ILE A 533 13.79 -21.15 -33.36
N GLU A 534 12.84 -22.07 -33.26
CA GLU A 534 11.71 -22.19 -34.18
C GLU A 534 10.43 -21.75 -33.45
N LEU A 535 9.62 -20.94 -34.13
CA LEU A 535 8.31 -20.51 -33.64
C LEU A 535 7.18 -21.27 -34.37
N PRO A 536 6.23 -21.88 -33.64
CA PRO A 536 5.06 -22.49 -34.26
C PRO A 536 4.28 -21.50 -35.15
N GLY A 537 4.03 -21.85 -36.41
CA GLY A 537 3.32 -21.02 -37.39
C GLY A 537 4.16 -19.96 -38.12
N ILE A 538 5.39 -19.70 -37.70
CA ILE A 538 6.34 -18.78 -38.37
C ILE A 538 7.51 -19.56 -39.00
N GLY A 539 8.03 -20.56 -38.30
CA GLY A 539 9.22 -21.32 -38.70
C GLY A 539 10.52 -20.77 -38.09
N THR A 540 11.65 -21.07 -38.74
CA THR A 540 12.98 -20.56 -38.37
C THR A 540 13.22 -19.14 -38.91
N HIS A 541 14.25 -18.45 -38.44
CA HIS A 541 14.62 -17.09 -38.87
C HIS A 541 13.55 -16.03 -38.55
N SER A 542 13.01 -16.10 -37.34
CA SER A 542 11.96 -15.19 -36.86
C SER A 542 12.30 -13.70 -37.00
N GLY A 543 13.57 -13.31 -36.87
CA GLY A 543 14.02 -11.91 -37.06
C GLY A 543 13.75 -11.38 -38.48
N LYS A 544 14.06 -12.19 -39.49
CA LYS A 544 13.82 -11.88 -40.91
C LYS A 544 12.33 -11.80 -41.23
N HIS A 545 11.55 -12.78 -40.78
CA HIS A 545 10.11 -12.83 -41.02
C HIS A 545 9.39 -11.56 -40.55
N PHE A 546 9.63 -11.14 -39.30
CA PHE A 546 8.99 -9.91 -38.77
C PHE A 546 9.51 -8.65 -39.45
N TYR A 547 10.77 -8.61 -39.87
CA TYR A 547 11.32 -7.48 -40.62
C TYR A 547 10.59 -7.29 -41.97
N GLU A 548 10.35 -8.38 -42.69
CA GLU A 548 9.69 -8.38 -44.00
C GLU A 548 8.19 -8.12 -43.88
N CYS A 549 7.48 -8.81 -42.96
CA CYS A 549 6.05 -8.65 -42.76
C CYS A 549 5.66 -7.23 -42.34
N GLU A 550 6.43 -6.60 -41.45
CA GLU A 550 6.16 -5.26 -40.93
C GLU A 550 6.77 -4.14 -41.80
N LYS A 551 7.41 -4.49 -42.92
CA LYS A 551 8.02 -3.58 -43.91
C LYS A 551 8.98 -2.56 -43.27
N ILE A 552 9.90 -3.05 -42.45
CA ILE A 552 10.87 -2.19 -41.75
C ILE A 552 11.90 -1.66 -42.74
N THR A 553 12.17 -0.35 -42.72
CA THR A 553 13.08 0.31 -43.68
C THR A 553 14.44 0.70 -43.07
N SER A 554 14.52 0.89 -41.75
CA SER A 554 15.76 1.20 -41.04
C SER A 554 15.78 0.62 -39.64
N TYR A 555 16.97 0.29 -39.11
CA TYR A 555 17.16 -0.16 -37.74
C TYR A 555 16.94 0.94 -36.68
N LYS A 556 16.67 2.19 -37.10
CA LYS A 556 16.34 3.32 -36.22
C LYS A 556 14.82 3.55 -36.07
N ASP A 557 13.98 2.72 -36.67
CA ASP A 557 12.52 2.86 -36.60
C ASP A 557 12.00 2.66 -35.16
N ALA A 558 11.17 3.59 -34.68
CA ALA A 558 10.53 3.50 -33.36
C ALA A 558 9.62 2.26 -33.20
N LYS A 559 9.11 1.69 -34.30
CA LYS A 559 8.29 0.47 -34.28
C LYS A 559 9.07 -0.75 -33.77
N LEU A 560 10.38 -0.81 -33.96
CA LEU A 560 11.24 -1.93 -33.58
C LEU A 560 11.17 -2.24 -32.09
N GLN A 561 11.11 -1.21 -31.22
CA GLN A 561 11.08 -1.43 -29.78
C GLN A 561 9.84 -2.22 -29.32
N LYS A 562 8.68 -1.96 -29.95
CA LYS A 562 7.42 -2.68 -29.67
C LYS A 562 7.47 -4.11 -30.21
N LEU A 563 7.97 -4.28 -31.43
CA LEU A 563 8.10 -5.59 -32.09
C LEU A 563 9.11 -6.49 -31.37
N LYS A 564 10.25 -5.95 -30.95
CA LYS A 564 11.26 -6.63 -30.13
C LYS A 564 10.64 -7.21 -28.86
N GLY A 565 9.86 -6.42 -28.12
CA GLY A 565 9.19 -6.88 -26.91
C GLY A 565 8.16 -7.98 -27.15
N MET A 566 7.46 -7.92 -28.29
CA MET A 566 6.49 -8.95 -28.70
C MET A 566 7.20 -10.25 -29.11
N LEU A 567 8.19 -10.18 -29.99
CA LEU A 567 8.96 -11.33 -30.46
C LEU A 567 9.67 -12.01 -29.27
N TYR A 568 10.27 -11.24 -28.37
CA TYR A 568 10.92 -11.76 -27.17
C TYR A 568 9.97 -12.63 -26.33
N LYS A 569 8.74 -12.18 -26.11
CA LYS A 569 7.73 -12.94 -25.35
C LYS A 569 7.29 -14.20 -26.09
N LYS A 570 7.03 -14.11 -27.40
CA LYS A 570 6.68 -15.28 -28.22
C LYS A 570 7.79 -16.33 -28.20
N GLN A 571 9.04 -15.94 -28.47
CA GLN A 571 10.19 -16.85 -28.43
C GLN A 571 10.39 -17.49 -27.06
N TYR A 572 10.10 -16.78 -25.97
CA TYR A 572 10.26 -17.31 -24.62
C TYR A 572 9.22 -18.38 -24.27
N PHE A 573 7.93 -18.16 -24.57
CA PHE A 573 6.86 -19.08 -24.18
C PHE A 573 6.54 -20.17 -25.22
N GLU A 574 6.61 -19.82 -26.50
CA GLU A 574 6.20 -20.70 -27.62
C GLU A 574 7.40 -21.28 -28.38
N GLY A 575 8.60 -20.71 -28.22
CA GLY A 575 9.78 -21.11 -28.98
C GLY A 575 10.30 -22.52 -28.63
N ILE A 576 10.73 -23.23 -29.68
CA ILE A 576 11.32 -24.57 -29.61
C ILE A 576 12.77 -24.48 -30.10
N MET A 577 13.70 -25.02 -29.31
CA MET A 577 15.13 -25.01 -29.63
C MET A 577 15.47 -26.00 -30.74
N LYS A 578 16.38 -25.62 -31.65
CA LYS A 578 16.86 -26.44 -32.78
C LYS A 578 18.32 -26.87 -32.72
N ILE A 579 19.05 -26.38 -31.72
CA ILE A 579 20.49 -26.59 -31.60
C ILE A 579 20.77 -27.65 -30.54
N GLU A 580 21.64 -28.61 -30.87
CA GLU A 580 22.15 -29.61 -29.94
C GLU A 580 23.02 -28.96 -28.84
N PRO A 581 22.94 -29.39 -27.56
CA PRO A 581 22.21 -30.55 -27.03
C PRO A 581 20.75 -30.25 -26.59
N TYR A 582 20.17 -29.11 -26.95
CA TYR A 582 18.86 -28.67 -26.43
C TYR A 582 17.71 -28.85 -27.42
N CYS A 583 17.91 -29.66 -28.46
CA CYS A 583 16.95 -29.83 -29.53
C CYS A 583 15.57 -30.25 -28.98
N ASN A 584 14.50 -29.68 -29.53
CA ASN A 584 13.10 -29.91 -29.15
C ASN A 584 12.70 -29.46 -27.72
N MET A 585 13.58 -28.82 -26.96
CA MET A 585 13.20 -28.21 -25.67
C MET A 585 12.52 -26.86 -25.87
N LYS A 586 11.55 -26.53 -25.02
CA LYS A 586 10.99 -25.17 -24.96
C LYS A 586 12.02 -24.16 -24.44
N THR A 587 12.08 -22.98 -25.06
CA THR A 587 13.02 -21.91 -24.70
C THR A 587 13.01 -21.55 -23.21
N PHE A 588 11.83 -21.47 -22.60
CA PHE A 588 11.64 -21.19 -21.17
C PHE A 588 12.44 -22.14 -20.25
N ASN A 589 12.41 -23.45 -20.53
CA ASN A 589 13.13 -24.46 -19.76
C ASN A 589 14.65 -24.43 -20.09
N CYS A 590 14.97 -24.30 -21.37
CA CYS A 590 16.34 -24.36 -21.87
C CYS A 590 17.22 -23.19 -21.39
N ARG A 591 16.68 -21.97 -21.29
CA ARG A 591 17.46 -20.76 -20.95
C ARG A 591 18.29 -20.91 -19.68
N LYS A 592 17.73 -21.52 -18.62
CA LYS A 592 18.45 -21.74 -17.36
C LYS A 592 19.62 -22.72 -17.52
N ILE A 593 19.43 -23.78 -18.32
CA ILE A 593 20.43 -24.81 -18.58
C ILE A 593 21.57 -24.24 -19.43
N VAL A 594 21.24 -23.51 -20.51
CA VAL A 594 22.25 -22.85 -21.37
C VAL A 594 23.11 -21.90 -20.56
N LYS A 595 22.48 -21.05 -19.74
CA LYS A 595 23.21 -20.12 -18.87
C LYS A 595 24.20 -20.85 -17.96
N LYS A 596 23.77 -21.94 -17.29
CA LYS A 596 24.65 -22.76 -16.45
C LYS A 596 25.81 -23.37 -17.24
N ASN A 597 25.56 -23.86 -18.46
CA ASN A 597 26.58 -24.46 -19.31
C ASN A 597 27.62 -23.45 -19.79
N ILE A 598 27.21 -22.22 -20.18
CA ILE A 598 28.13 -21.13 -20.55
C ILE A 598 29.10 -20.82 -19.41
N ILE A 599 28.61 -20.77 -18.17
CA ILE A 599 29.42 -20.49 -16.97
C ILE A 599 30.34 -21.68 -16.66
N LYS A 600 29.78 -22.91 -16.65
CA LYS A 600 30.53 -24.14 -16.35
C LYS A 600 31.71 -24.35 -17.32
N ASN A 601 31.51 -24.02 -18.60
CA ASN A 601 32.53 -24.12 -19.64
C ASN A 601 33.47 -22.91 -19.69
N ASN A 602 33.35 -21.96 -18.76
CA ASN A 602 34.15 -20.74 -18.69
C ASN A 602 34.06 -19.85 -19.96
N GLN A 603 32.92 -19.88 -20.64
CA GLN A 603 32.65 -19.14 -21.86
C GLN A 603 31.99 -17.78 -21.59
N GLY A 604 31.63 -17.50 -20.34
CA GLY A 604 30.92 -16.29 -19.94
C GLY A 604 30.75 -16.14 -18.43
N PHE A 605 30.13 -15.03 -18.01
CA PHE A 605 29.87 -14.70 -16.61
C PHE A 605 28.39 -14.36 -16.36
N ILE A 606 27.95 -14.45 -15.11
CA ILE A 606 26.73 -13.80 -14.66
C ILE A 606 27.07 -12.36 -14.30
N TYR A 607 26.34 -11.41 -14.88
CA TYR A 607 26.48 -10.00 -14.59
C TYR A 607 25.12 -9.42 -14.22
N SER A 608 25.07 -8.62 -13.18
CA SER A 608 23.86 -7.87 -12.82
C SER A 608 24.11 -6.37 -12.86
N GLU A 609 23.07 -5.62 -13.16
CA GLU A 609 23.06 -4.16 -13.08
C GLU A 609 21.65 -3.70 -12.68
N PRO A 610 21.46 -2.54 -12.03
CA PRO A 610 20.12 -1.98 -11.87
C PRO A 610 19.38 -1.87 -13.21
N GLU A 611 18.12 -2.35 -13.29
CA GLU A 611 17.29 -2.33 -14.52
C GLU A 611 17.15 -0.92 -15.12
N VAL A 612 17.11 0.07 -14.23
CA VAL A 612 17.07 1.50 -14.54
C VAL A 612 18.10 2.19 -13.67
N LEU A 613 18.56 3.38 -14.07
CA LEU A 613 19.42 4.22 -13.25
C LEU A 613 18.83 4.36 -11.84
N VAL A 614 19.64 4.01 -10.83
CA VAL A 614 19.33 4.20 -9.42
C VAL A 614 20.33 5.17 -8.85
N ILE A 615 19.82 6.20 -8.18
CA ILE A 615 20.64 7.20 -7.50
C ILE A 615 20.31 7.11 -6.02
N ASP A 616 21.33 7.06 -5.16
CA ASP A 616 21.12 7.15 -3.72
C ASP A 616 20.77 8.60 -3.31
N ARG A 617 20.40 8.81 -2.05
CA ARG A 617 20.11 10.15 -1.53
C ARG A 617 21.34 11.06 -1.41
N ASN A 618 22.55 10.52 -1.53
CA ASN A 618 23.80 11.29 -1.63
C ASN A 618 24.11 11.71 -3.08
N ASN A 619 23.15 11.52 -4.01
CA ASN A 619 23.27 11.83 -5.42
C ASN A 619 24.35 11.01 -6.16
N VAL A 620 24.64 9.80 -5.67
CA VAL A 620 25.59 8.88 -6.30
C VAL A 620 24.88 7.72 -6.99
N LYS A 621 25.34 7.40 -8.20
CA LYS A 621 24.87 6.25 -8.97
C LYS A 621 25.14 4.95 -8.21
N CYS A 622 24.09 4.22 -7.89
CA CYS A 622 24.14 2.90 -7.30
C CYS A 622 24.54 1.84 -8.35
N ILE A 623 25.12 0.75 -7.86
CA ILE A 623 25.56 -0.40 -8.65
C ILE A 623 24.90 -1.68 -8.13
N ALA A 624 25.02 -2.79 -8.86
CA ALA A 624 24.73 -4.12 -8.33
C ALA A 624 26.04 -4.72 -7.78
N ALA A 625 26.07 -5.02 -6.49
CA ALA A 625 27.22 -5.59 -5.81
C ALA A 625 26.86 -6.90 -5.12
N LEU A 626 27.80 -7.85 -5.11
CA LEU A 626 27.67 -9.06 -4.29
C LEU A 626 27.97 -8.68 -2.83
N CYS A 627 26.93 -8.61 -2.00
CA CYS A 627 27.04 -8.14 -0.63
C CYS A 627 26.79 -9.27 0.35
N ASN A 628 27.63 -9.35 1.38
CA ASN A 628 27.42 -10.27 2.51
C ASN A 628 26.55 -9.61 3.55
N GLN A 629 25.43 -10.24 3.88
CA GLN A 629 24.43 -9.73 4.81
C GLN A 629 23.78 -10.90 5.54
N TRP A 630 23.09 -10.57 6.64
CA TRP A 630 22.20 -11.51 7.28
C TRP A 630 20.87 -11.55 6.55
N TYR A 631 20.33 -12.77 6.42
CA TYR A 631 19.06 -13.04 5.78
C TYR A 631 18.13 -13.82 6.71
N ILE A 632 16.83 -13.55 6.58
CA ILE A 632 15.77 -14.43 7.09
C ILE A 632 15.31 -15.32 5.94
N ASN A 633 15.37 -16.64 6.15
CA ASN A 633 15.02 -17.68 5.17
C ASN A 633 13.51 -17.87 5.03
N TYR A 634 12.80 -16.83 4.55
CA TYR A 634 11.38 -16.98 4.17
C TYR A 634 11.22 -17.83 2.90
N GLY A 635 12.28 -18.05 2.12
CA GLY A 635 12.28 -18.90 0.93
C GLY A 635 12.05 -20.38 1.22
N ASN A 636 12.27 -20.84 2.46
CA ASN A 636 12.07 -22.22 2.87
C ASN A 636 10.63 -22.69 2.64
N LEU A 637 10.48 -23.76 1.85
CA LEU A 637 9.17 -24.25 1.41
C LEU A 637 8.38 -24.94 2.53
N ASP A 638 9.07 -25.64 3.44
CA ASP A 638 8.42 -26.22 4.62
C ASP A 638 7.85 -25.12 5.51
N PHE A 639 8.58 -24.01 5.64
CA PHE A 639 8.14 -22.84 6.40
C PHE A 639 6.92 -22.17 5.75
N LYS A 640 6.93 -21.98 4.43
CA LYS A 640 5.78 -21.48 3.67
C LYS A 640 4.54 -22.37 3.85
N LYS A 641 4.72 -23.69 3.77
CA LYS A 641 3.65 -24.67 3.96
C LYS A 641 3.05 -24.58 5.37
N ASP A 642 3.88 -24.46 6.40
CA ASP A 642 3.40 -24.32 7.78
C ASP A 642 2.57 -23.04 7.99
N VAL A 643 2.98 -21.91 7.39
CA VAL A 643 2.20 -20.66 7.47
C VAL A 643 0.81 -20.83 6.84
N LEU A 644 0.73 -21.48 5.68
CA LEU A 644 -0.56 -21.75 5.00
C LEU A 644 -1.46 -22.69 5.81
N ILE A 645 -0.87 -23.70 6.46
CA ILE A 645 -1.61 -24.60 7.36
C ILE A 645 -2.18 -23.80 8.54
N GLN A 646 -1.39 -22.92 9.15
CA GLN A 646 -1.85 -22.12 10.29
C GLN A 646 -2.93 -21.10 9.91
N LEU A 647 -2.90 -20.54 8.70
CA LEU A 647 -3.98 -19.68 8.19
C LEU A 647 -5.32 -20.42 8.16
N LYS A 648 -5.33 -21.68 7.70
CA LYS A 648 -6.55 -22.52 7.69
C LYS A 648 -6.93 -23.01 9.08
N LYS A 649 -5.99 -23.57 9.83
CA LYS A 649 -6.24 -24.22 11.13
C LYS A 649 -6.76 -23.25 12.18
N ASN A 650 -6.29 -22.01 12.20
CA ASN A 650 -6.70 -20.99 13.18
C ASN A 650 -7.92 -20.16 12.71
N ASN A 651 -8.60 -20.54 11.62
CA ASN A 651 -9.72 -19.79 11.04
C ASN A 651 -9.39 -18.30 10.81
N PHE A 652 -8.23 -18.02 10.21
CA PHE A 652 -7.74 -16.67 10.02
C PHE A 652 -8.69 -15.83 9.15
N GLN A 653 -9.13 -14.67 9.66
CA GLN A 653 -10.12 -13.83 9.01
C GLN A 653 -9.48 -12.64 8.28
N THR A 654 -9.84 -12.42 7.01
CA THR A 654 -9.35 -11.29 6.19
C THR A 654 -10.42 -10.25 5.85
N TYR A 655 -11.68 -10.48 6.25
CA TYR A 655 -12.87 -9.66 5.92
C TYR A 655 -13.15 -9.41 4.43
N ASN A 656 -12.22 -9.81 3.55
CA ASN A 656 -12.24 -9.68 2.10
C ASN A 656 -11.48 -10.88 1.49
N ASP A 657 -12.11 -11.57 0.55
CA ASP A 657 -11.54 -12.74 -0.12
C ASP A 657 -10.33 -12.38 -1.00
N VAL A 658 -10.28 -11.16 -1.52
CA VAL A 658 -9.14 -10.65 -2.31
C VAL A 658 -7.88 -10.60 -1.46
N LEU A 659 -7.99 -10.17 -0.20
CA LEU A 659 -6.85 -10.09 0.72
C LEU A 659 -6.29 -11.47 1.04
N TYR A 660 -7.15 -12.47 1.25
CA TYR A 660 -6.71 -13.85 1.52
C TYR A 660 -5.89 -14.43 0.35
N LYS A 661 -6.39 -14.27 -0.89
CA LYS A 661 -5.68 -14.71 -2.10
C LYS A 661 -4.35 -13.95 -2.30
N GLN A 662 -4.33 -12.65 -2.00
CA GLN A 662 -3.11 -11.86 -2.07
C GLN A 662 -2.06 -12.34 -1.06
N LEU A 663 -2.45 -12.61 0.19
CA LEU A 663 -1.54 -13.17 1.20
C LEU A 663 -0.96 -14.51 0.75
N GLN A 664 -1.79 -15.42 0.21
CA GLN A 664 -1.32 -16.70 -0.33
C GLN A 664 -0.28 -16.50 -1.44
N HIS A 665 -0.56 -15.61 -2.39
CA HIS A 665 0.38 -15.29 -3.48
C HIS A 665 1.71 -14.72 -2.93
N VAL A 666 1.64 -13.78 -1.98
CA VAL A 666 2.83 -13.15 -1.40
C VAL A 666 3.66 -14.16 -0.60
N ILE A 667 3.05 -15.08 0.14
CA ILE A 667 3.76 -16.15 0.87
C ILE A 667 4.67 -16.96 -0.07
N PHE A 668 4.19 -17.30 -1.27
CA PHE A 668 5.01 -18.00 -2.26
C PHE A 668 6.04 -17.10 -2.94
N TRP A 669 5.69 -15.85 -3.21
CA TRP A 669 6.57 -14.86 -3.83
C TRP A 669 7.75 -14.46 -2.93
N LEU A 670 7.53 -14.41 -1.60
CA LEU A 670 8.54 -13.98 -0.63
C LEU A 670 9.70 -14.98 -0.62
N ASP A 671 10.91 -14.47 -0.86
CA ASP A 671 12.16 -15.24 -0.82
C ASP A 671 13.01 -14.73 0.35
N ASP A 672 14.25 -15.20 0.48
CA ASP A 672 15.15 -14.79 1.56
C ASP A 672 15.29 -13.26 1.63
N TRP A 673 15.05 -12.72 2.82
CA TRP A 673 14.96 -11.28 3.07
C TRP A 673 16.20 -10.78 3.79
N SER A 674 16.89 -9.76 3.24
CA SER A 674 18.05 -9.14 3.88
C SER A 674 17.59 -8.38 5.14
N CYS A 675 18.02 -8.81 6.31
CA CYS A 675 17.60 -8.24 7.58
C CYS A 675 18.65 -7.35 8.25
N SER A 676 19.87 -7.23 7.69
CA SER A 676 20.94 -6.38 8.24
C SER A 676 21.29 -5.13 7.40
N ARG A 677 21.71 -4.06 8.07
CA ARG A 677 22.21 -2.79 7.48
C ARG A 677 23.45 -2.31 8.22
N SER A 678 24.28 -1.49 7.59
CA SER A 678 25.49 -0.93 8.23
C SER A 678 25.33 0.53 8.67
N TYR A 679 24.25 1.18 8.24
CA TYR A 679 23.95 2.58 8.45
C TYR A 679 22.46 2.75 8.78
N GLY A 680 22.13 3.69 9.67
CA GLY A 680 20.75 3.97 10.10
C GLY A 680 20.59 3.97 11.61
N LEU A 681 19.34 4.08 12.05
CA LEU A 681 18.93 3.81 13.44
C LEU A 681 18.36 2.39 13.53
N GLY A 682 18.50 1.73 14.67
CA GLY A 682 17.94 0.41 14.87
C GLY A 682 18.52 -0.33 16.06
N THR A 683 18.07 -1.58 16.24
CA THR A 683 18.68 -2.53 17.17
C THR A 683 19.94 -3.11 16.53
N HIS A 684 21.03 -3.26 17.28
CA HIS A 684 22.22 -3.96 16.79
C HIS A 684 21.93 -5.45 16.57
N MET A 685 22.50 -6.02 15.51
CA MET A 685 22.38 -7.45 15.24
C MET A 685 23.02 -8.25 16.39
N PRO A 686 22.36 -9.29 16.95
CA PRO A 686 22.94 -10.12 17.97
C PRO A 686 24.25 -10.75 17.50
N ASN A 687 25.19 -10.94 18.43
CA ASN A 687 26.40 -11.68 18.12
C ASN A 687 26.09 -13.19 18.11
N PHE A 688 25.68 -13.73 16.96
CA PHE A 688 25.34 -15.16 16.80
C PHE A 688 26.54 -16.11 16.99
N ASN A 689 27.76 -15.56 17.05
CA ASN A 689 28.98 -16.33 17.25
C ASN A 689 29.81 -15.71 18.38
N GLU A 690 29.97 -16.45 19.47
CA GLU A 690 31.33 -16.76 19.90
C GLU A 690 32.12 -17.10 18.63
N LYS A 691 32.89 -16.16 18.09
CA LYS A 691 33.98 -16.49 17.18
C LYS A 691 34.90 -17.40 17.98
N LYS A 692 34.61 -18.70 17.96
CA LYS A 692 35.45 -19.79 18.42
C LYS A 692 36.88 -19.44 18.03
N LYS A 693 37.73 -19.20 19.03
CA LYS A 693 39.06 -19.79 19.23
C LYS A 693 40.09 -19.78 18.08
N PHE A 694 39.79 -19.25 16.90
CA PHE A 694 40.62 -19.22 15.70
C PHE A 694 41.09 -17.80 15.32
N GLU A 695 40.65 -16.77 16.04
CA GLU A 695 41.34 -15.47 16.03
C GLU A 695 42.57 -15.46 16.95
N ASN A 696 42.81 -16.55 17.71
CA ASN A 696 43.94 -16.67 18.63
C ASN A 696 45.26 -17.15 17.99
N GLU A 697 45.37 -17.31 16.66
CA GLU A 697 46.65 -17.68 16.04
C GLU A 697 47.10 -16.85 14.84
N ILE A 698 46.32 -15.87 14.34
CA ILE A 698 46.80 -14.98 13.25
C ILE A 698 46.26 -13.54 13.40
N MET A 699 46.58 -12.89 14.52
CA MET A 699 46.49 -11.43 14.63
C MET A 699 47.82 -10.88 15.16
N GLU A 700 48.83 -10.85 14.30
CA GLU A 700 49.82 -9.77 14.37
C GLU A 700 49.30 -8.58 13.58
N LYS A 701 48.92 -7.54 14.34
CA LYS A 701 48.94 -6.12 14.00
C LYS A 701 48.22 -5.68 12.72
N ASP A 702 46.96 -5.28 12.87
CA ASP A 702 46.36 -4.16 12.13
C ASP A 702 45.16 -3.59 12.94
N GLU A 703 45.42 -2.58 13.75
CA GLU A 703 44.45 -1.93 14.66
C GLU A 703 43.47 -0.95 13.96
N ALA A 704 43.37 -0.96 12.63
CA ALA A 704 42.52 -0.01 11.88
C ALA A 704 41.15 -0.55 11.43
N PHE A 705 40.84 -1.85 11.61
CA PHE A 705 39.55 -2.42 11.22
C PHE A 705 38.51 -2.25 12.35
N VAL A 706 37.95 -1.04 12.46
CA VAL A 706 36.82 -0.74 13.35
C VAL A 706 35.71 -1.79 13.15
N LYS A 707 35.36 -2.53 14.22
CA LYS A 707 34.19 -3.44 14.29
C LYS A 707 32.93 -2.67 13.87
N LYS A 708 32.55 -2.72 12.58
CA LYS A 708 31.24 -2.24 12.12
C LYS A 708 30.16 -3.17 12.69
N THR A 709 29.44 -2.71 13.70
CA THR A 709 28.26 -3.41 14.24
C THR A 709 27.11 -3.25 13.25
N GLU A 710 26.65 -4.34 12.65
CA GLU A 710 25.46 -4.34 11.78
C GLU A 710 24.18 -4.07 12.60
N LEU A 711 23.19 -3.43 11.97
CA LEU A 711 21.89 -3.07 12.52
C LEU A 711 20.80 -3.91 11.88
N ILE A 712 19.75 -4.21 12.64
CA ILE A 712 18.53 -4.84 12.12
C ILE A 712 17.70 -3.81 11.37
N GLU A 713 17.19 -4.19 10.21
CA GLU A 713 16.35 -3.32 9.38
C GLU A 713 14.88 -3.28 9.85
N SER A 714 14.22 -2.18 9.51
CA SER A 714 12.90 -1.79 10.02
C SER A 714 11.72 -2.72 9.70
N LEU A 715 11.74 -3.50 8.62
CA LEU A 715 10.68 -4.49 8.31
C LEU A 715 10.92 -5.82 9.04
N SER A 716 12.08 -6.02 9.66
CA SER A 716 12.46 -7.26 10.33
C SER A 716 12.30 -7.18 11.85
N ASP A 717 12.57 -6.04 12.48
CA ASP A 717 12.32 -5.80 13.92
C ASP A 717 10.84 -5.46 14.24
N SER A 718 9.99 -5.35 13.21
CA SER A 718 8.59 -4.91 13.32
C SER A 718 7.55 -6.02 13.20
N THR A 719 7.95 -7.28 13.33
CA THR A 719 7.09 -8.42 12.97
C THR A 719 6.28 -9.00 14.14
N ILE A 720 6.76 -8.92 15.39
CA ILE A 720 6.09 -9.51 16.58
C ILE A 720 5.95 -8.54 17.77
N TYR A 721 6.23 -7.24 17.59
CA TYR A 721 6.19 -6.25 18.68
C TYR A 721 4.82 -6.13 19.37
N MET A 722 3.74 -6.68 18.79
CA MET A 722 2.44 -6.72 19.46
C MET A 722 2.48 -7.53 20.76
N ALA A 723 3.38 -8.52 20.87
CA ALA A 723 3.61 -9.23 22.13
C ALA A 723 4.23 -8.30 23.18
N TYR A 724 5.14 -7.42 22.77
CA TYR A 724 5.78 -6.44 23.64
C TYR A 724 4.78 -5.41 24.22
N TYR A 725 3.75 -5.01 23.47
CA TYR A 725 2.66 -4.15 23.99
C TYR A 725 2.01 -4.70 25.26
N THR A 726 1.94 -6.02 25.41
CA THR A 726 1.27 -6.66 26.55
C THR A 726 2.03 -6.47 27.87
N ILE A 727 3.34 -6.19 27.80
CA ILE A 727 4.23 -6.08 28.96
C ILE A 727 4.99 -4.75 29.04
N SER A 728 4.90 -3.87 28.04
CA SER A 728 5.72 -2.66 27.95
C SER A 728 5.53 -1.71 29.14
N HIS A 729 4.30 -1.48 29.61
CA HIS A 729 4.03 -0.60 30.76
C HIS A 729 4.58 -1.11 32.10
N TYR A 730 4.82 -2.42 32.22
CA TYR A 730 5.50 -2.99 33.38
C TYR A 730 7.01 -2.75 33.35
N LEU A 731 7.60 -2.69 32.15
CA LEU A 731 9.04 -2.58 31.93
C LEU A 731 9.50 -1.12 31.84
N GLN A 732 8.77 -0.27 31.14
CA GLN A 732 9.14 1.13 30.88
C GLN A 732 8.04 2.11 31.30
N GLY A 733 8.44 3.25 31.87
CA GLY A 733 7.56 4.33 32.33
C GLY A 733 7.34 5.43 31.28
N ASN A 734 8.25 5.55 30.32
CA ASN A 734 8.21 6.55 29.27
C ASN A 734 8.49 5.93 27.89
N VAL A 735 8.31 6.71 26.81
CA VAL A 735 8.38 6.18 25.44
C VAL A 735 9.79 5.71 25.04
N ASP A 736 10.85 6.30 25.60
CA ASP A 736 12.23 5.92 25.29
C ASP A 736 12.82 4.87 26.24
N GLY A 737 12.06 4.40 27.22
CA GLY A 737 12.51 3.35 28.14
C GLY A 737 13.67 3.77 29.04
N LYS A 738 13.88 5.08 29.25
CA LYS A 738 14.85 5.57 30.25
C LYS A 738 14.31 5.47 31.66
N GLU A 739 12.99 5.61 31.82
CA GLU A 739 12.32 5.44 33.11
C GLU A 739 11.82 4.01 33.27
N LYS A 740 11.96 3.47 34.48
CA LYS A 740 11.47 2.12 34.82
C LYS A 740 9.95 2.12 34.88
N GLY A 741 9.35 1.03 34.41
CA GLY A 741 7.90 0.83 34.45
C GLY A 741 7.38 0.47 35.83
N THR A 742 6.11 0.09 35.89
CA THR A 742 5.38 -0.13 37.16
C THR A 742 5.94 -1.26 38.02
N LEU A 743 6.66 -2.25 37.45
CA LEU A 743 7.29 -3.34 38.21
C LEU A 743 8.75 -3.05 38.61
N ASN A 744 9.29 -1.88 38.26
CA ASN A 744 10.64 -1.44 38.62
C ASN A 744 11.73 -2.48 38.28
N ILE A 745 11.72 -3.00 37.04
CA ILE A 745 12.69 -3.97 36.54
C ILE A 745 13.76 -3.23 35.73
N ASP A 746 15.03 -3.59 35.90
CA ASP A 746 16.12 -3.01 35.11
C ASP A 746 16.28 -3.72 33.75
N HIS A 747 16.56 -2.97 32.68
CA HIS A 747 16.76 -3.55 31.35
C HIS A 747 17.97 -4.50 31.28
N ASN A 748 18.94 -4.35 32.19
CA ASN A 748 20.10 -5.23 32.27
C ASN A 748 19.75 -6.65 32.77
N ASP A 749 18.65 -6.79 33.49
CA ASP A 749 18.17 -8.07 34.02
C ASP A 749 17.43 -8.92 32.97
N LEU A 750 17.15 -8.35 31.79
CA LEU A 750 16.39 -9.03 30.72
C LEU A 750 17.32 -9.86 29.82
N ASN A 751 16.99 -11.15 29.69
CA ASN A 751 17.68 -12.11 28.83
C ASN A 751 16.70 -13.00 28.04
N ASP A 752 17.22 -13.89 27.18
CA ASP A 752 16.37 -14.77 26.37
C ASP A 752 15.41 -15.62 27.22
N ALA A 753 15.89 -16.16 28.35
CA ALA A 753 15.08 -17.02 29.23
C ALA A 753 13.90 -16.27 29.87
N PHE A 754 14.08 -14.98 30.17
CA PHE A 754 13.01 -14.10 30.64
C PHE A 754 11.87 -14.03 29.62
N PHE A 755 12.19 -13.74 28.36
CA PHE A 755 11.17 -13.62 27.31
C PHE A 755 10.53 -14.96 26.98
N ASP A 756 11.30 -16.05 26.97
CA ASP A 756 10.77 -17.41 26.77
C ASP A 756 9.72 -17.76 27.85
N TYR A 757 9.94 -17.35 29.10
CA TYR A 757 8.97 -17.54 30.18
C TYR A 757 7.73 -16.65 30.02
N VAL A 758 7.94 -15.34 29.86
CA VAL A 758 6.87 -14.34 29.80
C VAL A 758 5.95 -14.58 28.60
N PHE A 759 6.49 -14.99 27.45
CA PHE A 759 5.72 -15.26 26.23
C PHE A 759 5.24 -16.71 26.07
N ASP A 760 5.17 -17.46 27.18
CA ASP A 760 4.59 -18.81 27.24
C ASP A 760 5.28 -19.84 26.31
N ILE A 761 6.59 -19.70 26.09
CA ILE A 761 7.39 -20.64 25.29
C ILE A 761 8.03 -21.71 26.19
N SER A 762 8.49 -21.32 27.38
CA SER A 762 9.14 -22.20 28.35
C SER A 762 8.59 -21.99 29.76
N ASN A 763 8.61 -23.05 30.57
CA ASN A 763 8.33 -22.96 32.02
C ASN A 763 9.61 -22.84 32.86
N ASN A 764 10.79 -22.88 32.22
CA ASN A 764 12.05 -22.85 32.94
C ASN A 764 12.41 -21.44 33.42
N THR A 765 12.63 -21.28 34.73
CA THR A 765 13.05 -20.02 35.37
C THR A 765 14.52 -20.01 35.82
N THR A 766 15.27 -21.11 35.67
CA THR A 766 16.63 -21.25 36.23
C THR A 766 17.62 -20.21 35.72
N ASN A 767 17.47 -19.80 34.45
CA ASN A 767 18.39 -18.90 33.76
C ASN A 767 17.91 -17.45 33.75
N ILE A 768 16.86 -17.11 34.49
CA ILE A 768 16.33 -15.75 34.61
C ILE A 768 17.11 -15.00 35.71
N SER A 769 17.31 -13.68 35.56
CA SER A 769 17.98 -12.87 36.59
C SER A 769 17.28 -13.02 37.95
N LYS A 770 18.07 -13.24 39.00
CA LYS A 770 17.58 -13.37 40.40
C LYS A 770 16.94 -12.08 40.92
N ASN A 771 17.19 -10.94 40.26
CA ASN A 771 16.61 -9.65 40.62
C ASN A 771 15.12 -9.56 40.26
N ILE A 772 14.60 -10.48 39.43
CA ILE A 772 13.19 -10.52 39.04
C ILE A 772 12.48 -11.62 39.82
N THR A 773 11.55 -11.23 40.70
CA THR A 773 10.77 -12.18 41.49
C THR A 773 9.79 -12.98 40.61
N ILE A 774 9.48 -14.21 41.03
CA ILE A 774 8.52 -15.09 40.34
C ILE A 774 7.14 -14.43 40.22
N GLU A 775 6.73 -13.66 41.23
CA GLU A 775 5.48 -12.90 41.21
C GLU A 775 5.43 -11.89 40.05
N LYS A 776 6.49 -11.10 39.86
CA LYS A 776 6.60 -10.16 38.72
C LYS A 776 6.53 -10.88 37.38
N LEU A 777 7.21 -12.02 37.25
CA LEU A 777 7.17 -12.85 36.03
C LEU A 777 5.75 -13.37 35.75
N ASN A 778 5.05 -13.83 36.78
CA ASN A 778 3.68 -14.34 36.66
C ASN A 778 2.69 -13.24 36.26
N ILE A 779 2.84 -12.01 36.77
CA ILE A 779 2.02 -10.86 36.36
C ILE A 779 2.18 -10.58 34.86
N MET A 780 3.42 -10.51 34.37
CA MET A 780 3.69 -10.26 32.95
C MET A 780 3.21 -11.40 32.06
N ARG A 781 3.45 -12.66 32.46
CA ARG A 781 2.97 -13.83 31.73
C ARG A 781 1.44 -13.89 31.69
N LYS A 782 0.76 -13.56 32.79
CA LYS A 782 -0.71 -13.45 32.84
C LYS A 782 -1.20 -12.37 31.87
N SER A 783 -0.54 -11.21 31.84
CA SER A 783 -0.86 -10.12 30.91
C SER A 783 -0.74 -10.54 29.45
N PHE A 784 0.37 -11.19 29.08
CA PHE A 784 0.54 -11.72 27.73
C PHE A 784 -0.53 -12.77 27.38
N LYS A 785 -0.77 -13.74 28.26
CA LYS A 785 -1.79 -14.78 28.04
C LYS A 785 -3.20 -14.24 27.87
N TYR A 786 -3.53 -13.17 28.58
CA TYR A 786 -4.84 -12.53 28.51
C TYR A 786 -5.02 -11.76 27.19
N TRP A 787 -4.07 -10.89 26.84
CA TRP A 787 -4.17 -10.00 25.68
C TRP A 787 -3.75 -10.63 24.33
N TYR A 788 -3.03 -11.76 24.35
CA TYR A 788 -2.48 -12.39 23.14
C TYR A 788 -3.07 -13.78 22.89
N PRO A 789 -3.33 -14.20 21.62
CA PRO A 789 -3.06 -13.50 20.35
C PRO A 789 -3.98 -12.30 20.13
N PHE A 790 -3.53 -11.27 19.42
CA PHE A 790 -4.40 -10.13 19.09
C PHE A 790 -5.58 -10.54 18.18
N ASP A 791 -6.70 -9.84 18.31
CA ASP A 791 -7.93 -10.15 17.56
C ASP A 791 -7.92 -9.54 16.16
N ILE A 792 -7.44 -8.31 16.02
CA ILE A 792 -7.42 -7.61 14.73
C ILE A 792 -6.16 -6.78 14.52
N ARG A 793 -5.68 -6.74 13.29
CA ARG A 793 -4.67 -5.79 12.83
C ARG A 793 -5.15 -5.06 11.59
N ILE A 794 -5.14 -3.73 11.62
CA ILE A 794 -5.62 -2.89 10.52
C ILE A 794 -4.46 -2.14 9.88
N SER A 795 -4.37 -2.18 8.55
CA SER A 795 -3.23 -1.65 7.78
C SER A 795 -3.63 -1.12 6.40
N GLY A 796 -2.76 -0.31 5.79
CA GLY A 796 -2.80 -0.07 4.35
C GLY A 796 -2.41 -1.31 3.55
N LYS A 797 -2.94 -1.42 2.31
CA LYS A 797 -2.67 -2.54 1.38
C LYS A 797 -1.21 -2.67 0.95
N ASP A 798 -0.41 -1.62 1.08
CA ASP A 798 1.01 -1.60 0.75
C ASP A 798 1.83 -2.56 1.63
N LEU A 799 1.39 -2.81 2.87
CA LEU A 799 2.12 -3.68 3.80
C LEU A 799 1.82 -5.18 3.61
N ILE A 800 0.91 -5.55 2.70
CA ILE A 800 0.59 -6.96 2.40
C ILE A 800 1.82 -7.68 1.85
N PHE A 801 2.56 -7.02 0.96
CA PHE A 801 3.71 -7.60 0.25
C PHE A 801 4.96 -7.79 1.11
N ASN A 802 4.96 -7.27 2.34
CA ASN A 802 6.11 -7.30 3.24
C ASN A 802 5.67 -7.56 4.69
N HIS A 803 5.53 -6.53 5.50
CA HIS A 803 5.37 -6.53 6.94
C HIS A 803 4.19 -7.38 7.45
N LEU A 804 3.01 -7.35 6.83
CA LEU A 804 1.89 -8.20 7.26
C LEU A 804 2.18 -9.68 7.04
N THR A 805 2.74 -10.02 5.88
CA THR A 805 3.13 -11.40 5.56
C THR A 805 4.28 -11.86 6.46
N MET A 806 5.33 -11.04 6.62
CA MET A 806 6.46 -11.32 7.50
C MET A 806 6.03 -11.49 8.97
N SER A 807 5.02 -10.74 9.42
CA SER A 807 4.40 -10.94 10.73
C SER A 807 3.91 -12.38 10.87
N LEU A 808 3.15 -12.92 9.90
CA LEU A 808 2.64 -14.30 9.96
C LEU A 808 3.78 -15.33 10.06
N PHE A 809 4.82 -15.17 9.22
CA PHE A 809 6.00 -16.05 9.29
C PHE A 809 6.66 -16.01 10.67
N ASN A 810 6.90 -14.82 11.22
CA ASN A 810 7.57 -14.71 12.52
C ASN A 810 6.72 -15.25 13.67
N HIS A 811 5.38 -15.16 13.61
CA HIS A 811 4.52 -15.78 14.63
C HIS A 811 4.62 -17.31 14.58
N VAL A 812 4.64 -17.90 13.38
CA VAL A 812 4.89 -19.34 13.21
C VAL A 812 6.29 -19.71 13.71
N ALA A 813 7.29 -18.89 13.40
CA ALA A 813 8.66 -19.13 13.80
C ALA A 813 8.90 -18.96 15.29
N ILE A 814 8.19 -18.11 16.03
CA ILE A 814 8.44 -17.93 17.47
C ILE A 814 7.68 -19.00 18.27
N TRP A 815 6.37 -19.12 18.05
CA TRP A 815 5.51 -20.00 18.86
C TRP A 815 5.29 -21.41 18.28
N GLY A 816 5.81 -21.70 17.08
CA GLY A 816 5.88 -23.08 16.57
C GLY A 816 7.02 -23.88 17.22
N LYS A 817 7.00 -25.22 17.15
CA LYS A 817 8.09 -26.07 17.69
C LYS A 817 9.10 -26.53 16.63
N LYS A 818 8.74 -26.44 15.35
CA LYS A 818 9.53 -26.98 14.24
C LYS A 818 10.83 -26.21 14.05
N ILE A 819 11.91 -26.96 13.79
CA ILE A 819 13.21 -26.44 13.37
C ILE A 819 13.34 -26.70 11.88
N TYR A 820 13.70 -25.68 11.12
CA TYR A 820 13.81 -25.78 9.67
C TYR A 820 15.20 -26.24 9.27
N LYS A 821 15.30 -26.97 8.15
CA LYS A 821 16.59 -27.32 7.56
C LYS A 821 17.16 -26.07 6.90
N LYS A 822 18.46 -25.79 7.12
CA LYS A 822 19.20 -24.84 6.28
C LYS A 822 19.11 -25.36 4.84
N ASN A 823 18.77 -24.49 3.89
CA ASN A 823 18.54 -24.87 2.50
C ASN A 823 19.73 -25.75 2.03
N LYS A 824 19.49 -27.06 1.89
CA LYS A 824 20.33 -27.89 1.03
C LYS A 824 20.05 -27.41 -0.39
N ASP A 825 21.09 -27.37 -1.21
CA ASP A 825 21.02 -27.10 -2.65
C ASP A 825 19.92 -27.95 -3.31
N CYS A 826 18.69 -27.43 -3.35
CA CYS A 826 17.62 -28.01 -4.16
C CYS A 826 17.83 -27.53 -5.60
N LEU A 827 18.83 -28.13 -6.23
CA LEU A 827 18.94 -28.26 -7.67
C LEU A 827 17.80 -29.18 -8.14
N GLU A 828 16.59 -28.65 -8.33
CA GLU A 828 15.50 -29.42 -8.92
C GLU A 828 14.78 -28.64 -10.03
N ASP A 829 14.43 -29.37 -11.09
CA ASP A 829 14.07 -28.90 -12.44
C ASP A 829 12.62 -28.41 -12.63
N LYS A 830 11.82 -28.30 -11.56
CA LYS A 830 10.40 -27.86 -11.65
C LYS A 830 10.25 -26.34 -11.57
N SER A 831 9.22 -25.78 -12.23
CA SER A 831 8.93 -24.35 -12.19
C SER A 831 8.35 -23.93 -10.82
N ALA A 832 8.59 -22.68 -10.40
CA ALA A 832 8.08 -22.16 -9.13
C ALA A 832 6.53 -22.13 -9.06
N LEU A 833 5.87 -21.97 -10.21
CA LEU A 833 4.41 -21.91 -10.32
C LEU A 833 3.77 -23.31 -10.18
N ASP A 834 4.41 -24.34 -10.75
CA ASP A 834 3.94 -25.72 -10.62
C ASP A 834 4.01 -26.16 -9.16
N ARG A 835 5.10 -25.81 -8.46
CA ARG A 835 5.29 -26.12 -7.04
C ARG A 835 4.30 -25.39 -6.13
N GLN A 836 3.99 -24.13 -6.45
CA GLN A 836 2.95 -23.39 -5.74
C GLN A 836 1.59 -24.09 -5.85
N THR A 837 1.23 -24.53 -7.05
CA THR A 837 -0.04 -25.22 -7.30
C THR A 837 -0.09 -26.57 -6.60
N GLU A 838 1.02 -27.32 -6.61
CA GLU A 838 1.18 -28.60 -5.90
C GLU A 838 1.00 -28.42 -4.39
N ILE A 839 1.69 -27.47 -3.76
CA ILE A 839 1.59 -27.22 -2.32
C ILE A 839 0.19 -26.71 -1.93
N LEU A 840 -0.43 -25.84 -2.73
CA LEU A 840 -1.79 -25.38 -2.46
C LEU A 840 -2.80 -26.53 -2.53
N ASN A 841 -2.69 -27.39 -3.55
CA ASN A 841 -3.52 -28.59 -3.69
C ASN A 841 -3.28 -29.59 -2.54
N GLU A 842 -2.03 -29.77 -2.09
CA GLU A 842 -1.73 -30.55 -0.90
C GLU A 842 -2.44 -29.96 0.31
N VAL A 843 -2.23 -28.67 0.60
CA VAL A 843 -2.81 -27.98 1.76
C VAL A 843 -4.34 -27.91 1.71
N GLU A 844 -4.97 -28.05 0.54
CA GLU A 844 -6.42 -28.22 0.40
C GLU A 844 -6.91 -29.62 0.72
N LYS A 845 -6.09 -30.65 0.52
CA LYS A 845 -6.42 -32.06 0.78
C LYS A 845 -5.93 -32.57 2.14
N LEU A 846 -5.17 -31.77 2.88
CA LEU A 846 -4.64 -32.15 4.20
C LEU A 846 -5.76 -32.33 5.22
N ASP A 847 -5.66 -33.39 6.03
CA ASP A 847 -6.39 -33.48 7.29
C ASP A 847 -5.78 -32.49 8.30
N LEU A 848 -6.52 -31.43 8.61
CA LEU A 848 -6.09 -30.40 9.54
C LEU A 848 -5.93 -30.95 10.97
N ASN A 849 -6.47 -32.12 11.31
CA ASN A 849 -6.36 -32.71 12.65
C ASN A 849 -4.95 -33.22 12.98
N GLU A 850 -4.14 -33.53 11.98
CA GLU A 850 -2.76 -34.01 12.17
C GLU A 850 -1.77 -32.90 12.57
N TYR A 851 -2.16 -31.62 12.45
CA TYR A 851 -1.29 -30.47 12.69
C TYR A 851 -1.67 -29.73 13.97
N GLU A 852 -0.67 -29.49 14.83
CA GLU A 852 -0.83 -28.69 16.05
C GLU A 852 -1.10 -27.22 15.69
N SER A 853 -2.13 -26.63 16.32
CA SER A 853 -2.45 -25.21 16.14
C SER A 853 -1.49 -24.34 16.95
N ILE A 854 -0.96 -23.29 16.35
CA ILE A 854 -0.12 -22.32 17.06
C ILE A 854 -1.02 -21.39 17.87
N LYS A 855 -1.01 -21.57 19.19
CA LYS A 855 -1.86 -20.86 20.17
C LYS A 855 -1.86 -19.33 20.01
N TYR A 856 -0.72 -18.75 19.66
CA TYR A 856 -0.53 -17.30 19.59
C TYR A 856 -0.49 -16.77 18.15
N PHE A 857 -1.07 -17.50 17.19
CA PHE A 857 -1.18 -17.03 15.81
C PHE A 857 -2.17 -15.86 15.70
N PRO A 858 -1.91 -14.84 14.86
CA PRO A 858 -2.85 -13.74 14.62
C PRO A 858 -4.24 -14.23 14.24
N LYS A 859 -5.31 -13.58 14.75
CA LYS A 859 -6.69 -14.00 14.41
C LYS A 859 -7.22 -13.39 13.12
N SER A 860 -6.97 -12.09 12.88
CA SER A 860 -7.50 -11.42 11.69
C SER A 860 -6.67 -10.22 11.23
N PHE A 861 -6.67 -9.97 9.91
CA PHE A 861 -6.17 -8.74 9.28
C PHE A 861 -7.29 -8.04 8.51
N PHE A 862 -7.27 -6.71 8.52
CA PHE A 862 -8.09 -5.87 7.65
C PHE A 862 -7.20 -4.87 6.92
N CYS A 863 -7.37 -4.75 5.60
CA CYS A 863 -6.58 -3.85 4.76
C CYS A 863 -7.45 -2.87 4.00
N ASN A 864 -7.09 -1.59 4.06
CA ASN A 864 -7.72 -0.52 3.27
C ASN A 864 -6.80 0.00 2.15
N GLY A 865 -7.39 0.66 1.15
CA GLY A 865 -6.64 1.37 0.12
C GLY A 865 -5.99 2.66 0.63
N HIS A 866 -5.27 3.34 -0.26
CA HIS A 866 -4.68 4.65 0.05
C HIS A 866 -5.74 5.74 0.04
N VAL A 867 -5.45 6.86 0.72
CA VAL A 867 -6.39 7.99 0.79
C VAL A 867 -6.07 9.02 -0.29
N LEU A 868 -7.10 9.34 -1.06
CA LEU A 868 -7.18 10.51 -1.93
C LEU A 868 -7.83 11.67 -1.15
N VAL A 869 -7.45 12.91 -1.46
CA VAL A 869 -8.12 14.11 -0.95
C VAL A 869 -8.82 14.76 -2.12
N ASN A 870 -10.15 14.88 -2.04
CA ASN A 870 -10.98 15.42 -3.12
C ASN A 870 -10.70 14.76 -4.50
N LYS A 871 -10.60 13.43 -4.50
CA LYS A 871 -10.29 12.54 -5.64
C LYS A 871 -8.89 12.71 -6.23
N GLU A 872 -8.01 13.47 -5.59
CA GLU A 872 -6.62 13.61 -5.99
C GLU A 872 -5.65 12.88 -5.06
N LYS A 873 -4.54 12.37 -5.63
CA LYS A 873 -3.44 11.82 -4.83
C LYS A 873 -2.84 12.92 -3.96
N MET A 874 -2.72 12.64 -2.67
CA MET A 874 -2.12 13.55 -1.71
C MET A 874 -0.63 13.76 -2.02
N SER A 875 -0.22 15.01 -2.20
CA SER A 875 1.17 15.39 -2.41
C SER A 875 1.47 16.75 -1.78
N LYS A 876 2.61 16.85 -1.10
CA LYS A 876 3.12 18.14 -0.60
C LYS A 876 3.30 19.16 -1.72
N SER A 877 3.75 18.71 -2.89
CA SER A 877 3.98 19.60 -4.05
C SER A 877 2.70 20.19 -4.65
N LYS A 878 1.56 19.52 -4.47
CA LYS A 878 0.25 19.98 -4.96
C LYS A 878 -0.48 20.85 -3.95
N GLY A 879 0.05 21.03 -2.74
CA GLY A 879 -0.61 21.77 -1.66
C GLY A 879 -1.82 21.05 -1.02
N ASN A 880 -2.22 19.87 -1.50
CA ASN A 880 -3.36 19.10 -0.97
C ASN A 880 -2.99 18.13 0.17
N PHE A 881 -1.88 18.39 0.88
CA PHE A 881 -1.40 17.55 1.97
C PHE A 881 -1.97 18.03 3.31
N ILE A 882 -2.78 17.19 3.96
CA ILE A 882 -3.48 17.52 5.21
C ILE A 882 -2.92 16.67 6.36
N THR A 883 -2.35 17.33 7.38
CA THR A 883 -1.95 16.69 8.64
C THR A 883 -3.17 16.40 9.52
N ILE A 884 -3.05 15.47 10.48
CA ILE A 884 -4.15 15.19 11.42
C ILE A 884 -4.52 16.46 12.22
N GLU A 885 -3.52 17.20 12.70
CA GLU A 885 -3.71 18.48 13.40
C GLU A 885 -4.44 19.52 12.53
N ASN A 886 -4.00 19.70 11.28
CA ASN A 886 -4.65 20.64 10.37
C ASN A 886 -6.12 20.24 10.11
N SER A 887 -6.39 18.95 9.97
CA SER A 887 -7.75 18.43 9.79
C SER A 887 -8.64 18.73 11.01
N ILE A 888 -8.14 18.51 12.23
CA ILE A 888 -8.88 18.81 13.47
C ILE A 888 -9.16 20.32 13.57
N ASN A 889 -8.15 21.15 13.34
CA ASN A 889 -8.31 22.60 13.41
C ASN A 889 -9.30 23.15 12.36
N GLN A 890 -9.36 22.52 11.18
CA GLN A 890 -10.27 22.94 10.10
C GLN A 890 -11.68 22.38 10.28
N TYR A 891 -11.81 21.10 10.66
CA TYR A 891 -13.05 20.33 10.58
C TYR A 891 -13.54 19.76 11.92
N THR A 892 -12.85 20.01 13.03
CA THR A 892 -13.03 19.35 14.34
C THR A 892 -12.59 17.88 14.30
N SER A 893 -12.37 17.27 15.47
CA SER A 893 -12.07 15.85 15.57
C SER A 893 -13.25 15.02 15.08
N ASP A 894 -14.45 15.26 15.58
CA ASP A 894 -15.65 14.50 15.20
C ASP A 894 -16.04 14.70 13.72
N GLY A 895 -15.92 15.92 13.20
CA GLY A 895 -16.13 16.18 11.77
C GLY A 895 -15.11 15.48 10.87
N THR A 896 -13.84 15.43 11.28
CA THR A 896 -12.80 14.65 10.58
C THR A 896 -13.14 13.15 10.60
N ARG A 897 -13.53 12.61 11.75
CA ARG A 897 -13.87 11.18 11.92
C ARG A 897 -15.06 10.75 11.07
N ILE A 898 -16.09 11.60 10.96
CA ILE A 898 -17.23 11.38 10.05
C ILE A 898 -16.76 11.26 8.59
N ALA A 899 -15.89 12.17 8.15
CA ALA A 899 -15.37 12.12 6.79
C ALA A 899 -14.47 10.89 6.53
N LEU A 900 -13.71 10.43 7.54
CA LEU A 900 -12.92 9.20 7.44
C LEU A 900 -13.78 7.93 7.44
N ALA A 901 -14.90 7.92 8.17
CA ALA A 901 -15.87 6.83 8.11
C ALA A 901 -16.51 6.73 6.72
N ASP A 902 -16.91 7.87 6.13
CA ASP A 902 -17.54 7.92 4.80
C ASP A 902 -16.56 7.67 3.63
N ALA A 903 -15.26 7.86 3.84
CA ALA A 903 -14.26 7.83 2.77
C ALA A 903 -14.15 6.49 2.01
N GLY A 904 -14.44 5.37 2.67
CA GLY A 904 -14.41 4.02 2.08
C GLY A 904 -14.03 2.93 3.07
N ASP A 905 -14.48 1.69 2.80
CA ASP A 905 -14.27 0.51 3.66
C ASP A 905 -13.64 -0.68 2.89
N SER A 906 -13.26 -0.49 1.63
CA SER A 906 -12.68 -1.55 0.79
C SER A 906 -11.15 -1.42 0.64
N ILE A 907 -10.54 -2.36 -0.07
CA ILE A 907 -9.11 -2.33 -0.43
C ILE A 907 -8.80 -1.34 -1.57
N GLU A 908 -9.85 -0.80 -2.21
CA GLU A 908 -9.73 0.26 -3.19
C GLU A 908 -9.37 1.60 -2.50
N ASP A 909 -8.80 2.52 -3.27
CA ASP A 909 -8.39 3.80 -2.70
C ASP A 909 -9.62 4.59 -2.21
N ALA A 910 -9.53 5.04 -0.96
CA ALA A 910 -10.59 5.77 -0.28
C ALA A 910 -10.48 7.28 -0.59
N ASN A 911 -11.59 8.00 -0.46
CA ASN A 911 -11.62 9.43 -0.76
C ASN A 911 -12.05 10.26 0.45
N PHE A 912 -11.12 11.01 1.02
CA PHE A 912 -11.43 12.04 2.02
C PHE A 912 -11.99 13.28 1.32
N ASN A 913 -13.29 13.52 1.50
CA ASN A 913 -13.98 14.69 0.96
C ASN A 913 -14.09 15.80 2.01
N THR A 914 -13.46 16.94 1.72
CA THR A 914 -13.47 18.11 2.62
C THR A 914 -14.86 18.71 2.79
N ASP A 915 -15.73 18.60 1.78
CA ASP A 915 -17.11 19.10 1.86
C ASP A 915 -17.95 18.26 2.81
N THR A 916 -17.74 16.94 2.81
CA THR A 916 -18.37 16.04 3.79
C THR A 916 -17.95 16.43 5.20
N ALA A 917 -16.65 16.67 5.44
CA ALA A 917 -16.13 17.10 6.74
C ALA A 917 -16.72 18.46 7.19
N ASN A 918 -16.81 19.43 6.29
CA ASN A 918 -17.43 20.73 6.56
C ASN A 918 -18.92 20.61 6.87
N SER A 919 -19.66 19.79 6.11
CA SER A 919 -21.09 19.57 6.32
C SER A 919 -21.39 18.91 7.67
N ALA A 920 -20.47 18.09 8.16
CA ALA A 920 -20.58 17.40 9.44
C ALA A 920 -20.65 18.39 10.62
N ILE A 921 -19.86 19.46 10.59
CA ILE A 921 -19.87 20.53 11.61
C ILE A 921 -21.30 21.07 11.82
N MET A 922 -22.01 21.33 10.73
CA MET A 922 -23.37 21.85 10.76
C MET A 922 -24.35 20.83 11.35
N LYS A 923 -24.24 19.57 10.94
CA LYS A 923 -25.09 18.48 11.45
C LYS A 923 -24.89 18.23 12.94
N LEU A 924 -23.63 18.22 13.41
CA LEU A 924 -23.27 18.06 14.82
C LEU A 924 -23.80 19.23 15.68
N TYR A 925 -23.60 20.47 15.21
CA TYR A 925 -24.11 21.64 15.92
C TYR A 925 -25.65 21.63 16.04
N ASN A 926 -26.33 21.26 14.96
CA ASN A 926 -27.79 21.15 14.96
C ASN A 926 -28.29 20.02 15.89
N LEU A 927 -27.55 18.91 15.99
CA LEU A 927 -27.87 17.82 16.91
C LEU A 927 -27.75 18.27 18.39
N ILE A 928 -26.71 19.04 18.71
CA ILE A 928 -26.54 19.62 20.06
C ILE A 928 -27.71 20.55 20.39
N ASN A 929 -28.03 21.50 19.49
CA ASN A 929 -29.13 22.44 19.73
C ASN A 929 -30.47 21.73 19.87
N PHE A 930 -30.75 20.75 19.01
CA PHE A 930 -31.95 19.92 19.12
C PHE A 930 -32.05 19.23 20.49
N SER A 931 -30.92 18.74 21.02
CA SER A 931 -30.87 18.09 22.33
C SER A 931 -31.11 19.09 23.48
N ILE A 932 -30.56 20.31 23.37
CA ILE A 932 -30.78 21.41 24.33
C ILE A 932 -32.25 21.84 24.32
N GLU A 933 -32.82 22.08 23.13
CA GLU A 933 -34.23 22.45 22.94
C GLU A 933 -35.15 21.38 23.52
N THR A 934 -34.86 20.10 23.26
CA THR A 934 -35.65 18.99 23.78
C THR A 934 -35.69 18.97 25.30
N LYS A 935 -34.55 19.26 25.95
CA LYS A 935 -34.46 19.25 27.41
C LYS A 935 -35.08 20.49 28.05
N ASN A 936 -34.89 21.68 27.47
CA ASN A 936 -35.34 22.94 28.04
C ASN A 936 -36.85 23.18 27.81
N ASN A 937 -37.38 22.77 26.66
CA ASN A 937 -38.75 23.09 26.27
C ASN A 937 -39.70 21.89 26.46
N VAL A 938 -39.86 21.45 27.70
CA VAL A 938 -40.74 20.32 28.05
C VAL A 938 -42.19 20.52 27.59
N TYR A 939 -42.66 21.77 27.53
CA TYR A 939 -44.03 22.13 27.14
C TYR A 939 -44.34 21.98 25.64
N ILE A 940 -43.32 21.79 24.78
CA ILE A 940 -43.51 21.57 23.33
C ILE A 940 -43.83 20.09 23.05
N PHE A 941 -43.50 19.17 23.95
CA PHE A 941 -43.70 17.74 23.75
C PHE A 941 -44.96 17.25 24.45
N ARG A 942 -45.71 16.38 23.77
CA ARG A 942 -46.83 15.68 24.39
C ARG A 942 -46.35 14.60 25.37
N CYS A 943 -47.16 14.38 26.40
CA CYS A 943 -46.99 13.33 27.40
C CYS A 943 -48.29 12.49 27.45
N GLY A 944 -48.21 11.20 27.76
CA GLY A 944 -49.37 10.31 27.84
C GLY A 944 -49.21 9.06 26.97
N GLU A 945 -50.31 8.52 26.44
CA GLU A 945 -50.26 7.32 25.62
C GLU A 945 -49.50 7.53 24.30
N LYS A 946 -48.75 6.51 23.89
CA LYS A 946 -48.02 6.48 22.62
C LYS A 946 -48.98 6.22 21.47
N THR A 947 -48.94 7.09 20.48
CA THR A 947 -49.63 6.94 19.20
C THR A 947 -48.95 5.91 18.32
N PHE A 948 -49.66 5.46 17.29
CA PHE A 948 -49.12 4.56 16.26
C PHE A 948 -47.82 5.07 15.62
N ASN A 949 -47.71 6.39 15.39
CA ASN A 949 -46.53 7.01 14.80
C ASN A 949 -45.31 6.99 15.74
N ASP A 950 -45.53 7.03 17.05
CA ASP A 950 -44.44 6.89 18.03
C ASP A 950 -43.90 5.45 18.04
N LEU A 951 -44.82 4.48 18.07
CA LEU A 951 -44.47 3.06 18.09
C LEU A 951 -43.73 2.65 16.82
N ILE A 952 -44.19 3.11 15.65
CA ILE A 952 -43.47 2.91 14.39
C ILE A 952 -42.10 3.57 14.43
N PHE A 953 -41.99 4.80 14.92
CA PHE A 953 -40.70 5.48 14.97
C PHE A 953 -39.72 4.74 15.88
N GLU A 954 -40.12 4.34 17.08
CA GLU A 954 -39.31 3.52 17.99
C GLU A 954 -38.89 2.19 17.34
N ASN A 955 -39.80 1.56 16.61
CA ASN A 955 -39.52 0.35 15.83
C ASN A 955 -38.44 0.58 14.76
N GLU A 956 -38.52 1.68 14.01
CA GLU A 956 -37.52 2.04 13.00
C GLU A 956 -36.15 2.32 13.63
N ILE A 957 -36.13 2.98 14.79
CA ILE A 957 -34.89 3.19 15.54
C ILE A 957 -34.27 1.86 15.96
N ASN A 958 -35.05 0.90 16.45
CA ASN A 958 -34.57 -0.44 16.78
C ASN A 958 -34.09 -1.22 15.54
N TYR A 959 -34.79 -1.13 14.41
CA TYR A 959 -34.37 -1.71 13.14
C TYR A 959 -33.00 -1.17 12.69
N LEU A 960 -32.84 0.16 12.67
CA LEU A 960 -31.57 0.81 12.33
C LEU A 960 -30.46 0.48 13.33
N THR A 961 -30.80 0.31 14.61
CA THR A 961 -29.85 -0.14 15.65
C THR A 961 -29.24 -1.50 15.31
N ASN A 962 -30.07 -2.48 14.92
CA ASN A 962 -29.58 -3.80 14.55
C ASN A 962 -28.79 -3.77 13.24
N LYS A 963 -29.21 -2.98 12.25
CA LYS A 963 -28.45 -2.79 11.00
C LYS A 963 -27.08 -2.17 11.25
N CYS A 964 -27.01 -1.20 12.15
CA CYS A 964 -25.76 -0.58 12.56
C CYS A 964 -24.84 -1.58 13.28
N LYS A 965 -25.39 -2.44 14.15
CA LYS A 965 -24.66 -3.54 14.81
C LYS A 965 -24.03 -4.49 13.78
N GLU A 966 -24.81 -4.95 12.79
CA GLU A 966 -24.32 -5.79 11.69
C GLU A 966 -23.17 -5.12 10.91
N ALA A 967 -23.28 -3.81 10.66
CA ALA A 967 -22.27 -3.04 9.93
C ALA A 967 -20.95 -2.89 10.73
N TYR A 968 -21.02 -2.63 12.04
CA TYR A 968 -19.84 -2.59 12.90
C TYR A 968 -19.12 -3.93 12.96
N GLU A 969 -19.86 -5.05 13.07
CA GLU A 969 -19.28 -6.40 13.10
C GLU A 969 -18.54 -6.76 11.80
N LYS A 970 -18.99 -6.21 10.67
CA LYS A 970 -18.37 -6.36 9.35
C LYS A 970 -17.33 -5.29 9.02
N LEU A 971 -17.08 -4.32 9.91
CA LEU A 971 -16.17 -3.19 9.70
C LEU A 971 -16.57 -2.28 8.52
N LEU A 972 -17.87 -2.15 8.26
CA LEU A 972 -18.44 -1.29 7.21
C LEU A 972 -18.87 0.06 7.78
N PHE A 973 -17.89 0.93 8.07
CA PHE A 973 -18.13 2.17 8.79
C PHE A 973 -18.92 3.23 8.01
N ARG A 974 -18.91 3.16 6.68
CA ARG A 974 -19.78 3.99 5.85
C ARG A 974 -21.25 3.61 6.03
N ASP A 975 -21.54 2.32 6.12
CA ASP A 975 -22.88 1.82 6.40
C ASP A 975 -23.29 2.11 7.84
N VAL A 976 -22.36 2.03 8.80
CA VAL A 976 -22.58 2.50 10.17
C VAL A 976 -23.00 3.97 10.19
N LEU A 977 -22.29 4.85 9.48
CA LEU A 977 -22.62 6.28 9.43
C LEU A 977 -23.96 6.51 8.72
N LYS A 978 -24.25 5.75 7.66
CA LYS A 978 -25.54 5.78 6.99
C LYS A 978 -26.68 5.44 7.95
N TYR A 979 -26.64 4.27 8.60
CA TYR A 979 -27.73 3.80 9.45
C TYR A 979 -27.79 4.52 10.81
N GLY A 980 -26.64 4.68 11.47
CA GLY A 980 -26.54 5.22 12.83
C GLY A 980 -26.54 6.75 12.92
N PHE A 981 -26.37 7.46 11.82
CA PHE A 981 -26.36 8.94 11.81
C PHE A 981 -27.34 9.52 10.80
N TYR A 982 -27.15 9.27 9.49
CA TYR A 982 -27.96 9.93 8.46
C TYR A 982 -29.41 9.46 8.42
N ASP A 983 -29.63 8.14 8.38
CA ASP A 983 -30.97 7.56 8.36
C ASP A 983 -31.70 7.82 9.69
N MET A 984 -31.00 7.74 10.84
CA MET A 984 -31.54 8.11 12.16
C MET A 984 -32.08 9.55 12.17
N LEU A 985 -31.30 10.53 11.68
CA LEU A 985 -31.73 11.92 11.57
C LEU A 985 -32.92 12.07 10.60
N LEU A 986 -32.90 11.35 9.48
CA LEU A 986 -34.01 11.35 8.51
C LEU A 986 -35.31 10.79 9.10
N LYS A 987 -35.23 9.70 9.88
CA LYS A 987 -36.39 9.11 10.57
C LYS A 987 -36.97 10.09 11.58
N ARG A 988 -36.11 10.79 12.35
CA ARG A 988 -36.52 11.85 13.27
C ARG A 988 -37.24 12.98 12.55
N ASP A 989 -36.69 13.48 11.44
CA ASP A 989 -37.29 14.58 10.69
C ASP A 989 -38.64 14.16 10.09
N THR A 990 -38.72 12.93 9.59
CA THR A 990 -39.98 12.35 9.10
C THR A 990 -41.03 12.25 10.21
N TYR A 991 -40.64 11.74 11.38
CA TYR A 991 -41.51 11.64 12.55
C TYR A 991 -41.99 13.02 13.03
N ARG A 992 -41.11 14.04 13.02
CA ARG A 992 -41.48 15.42 13.31
C ARG A 992 -42.57 15.93 12.36
N ILE A 993 -42.46 15.65 11.06
CA ILE A 993 -43.48 16.05 10.07
C ILE A 993 -44.78 15.26 10.30
N MET A 994 -44.71 13.96 10.63
CA MET A 994 -45.89 13.15 10.96
C MET A 994 -46.65 13.69 12.19
N CYS A 995 -45.93 14.19 13.19
CA CYS A 995 -46.50 14.64 14.47
C CYS A 995 -46.82 16.13 14.56
N ASP A 996 -46.65 16.92 13.51
CA ASP A 996 -46.64 18.40 13.58
C ASP A 996 -47.87 19.07 14.27
N LYS A 997 -49.08 18.47 14.24
CA LYS A 997 -50.25 18.98 15.01
C LYS A 997 -50.36 18.46 16.45
N ILE A 998 -49.91 17.23 16.68
CA ILE A 998 -50.07 16.49 17.95
C ILE A 998 -48.81 16.67 18.83
N HIS A 999 -47.77 17.28 18.25
CA HIS A 999 -46.40 17.36 18.73
C HIS A 999 -45.75 15.98 18.96
N MET A 1000 -44.41 15.96 19.04
CA MET A 1000 -43.67 14.72 19.28
C MET A 1000 -43.81 14.26 20.74
N HIS A 1001 -43.73 12.95 20.98
CA HIS A 1001 -43.80 12.40 22.33
C HIS A 1001 -42.47 12.55 23.06
N LYS A 1002 -42.52 13.06 24.30
CA LYS A 1002 -41.32 13.37 25.10
C LYS A 1002 -40.42 12.15 25.30
N GLU A 1003 -40.99 11.02 25.73
CA GLU A 1003 -40.20 9.81 26.00
C GLU A 1003 -39.59 9.21 24.72
N THR A 1004 -40.32 9.30 23.61
CA THR A 1004 -39.90 8.78 22.32
C THR A 1004 -38.75 9.59 21.73
N VAL A 1005 -38.77 10.91 21.89
CA VAL A 1005 -37.65 11.78 21.52
C VAL A 1005 -36.44 11.53 22.41
N ASN A 1006 -36.63 11.40 23.73
CA ASN A 1006 -35.53 11.06 24.65
C ASN A 1006 -34.92 9.69 24.31
N PHE A 1007 -35.76 8.69 24.03
CA PHE A 1007 -35.34 7.37 23.56
C PHE A 1007 -34.48 7.47 22.28
N PHE A 1008 -34.90 8.28 21.31
CA PHE A 1008 -34.13 8.54 20.10
C PHE A 1008 -32.77 9.18 20.40
N ILE A 1009 -32.72 10.26 21.20
CA ILE A 1009 -31.46 10.96 21.51
C ILE A 1009 -30.50 10.02 22.22
N GLU A 1010 -30.97 9.29 23.24
CA GLU A 1010 -30.15 8.33 23.98
C GLU A 1010 -29.64 7.21 23.06
N ARG A 1011 -30.52 6.63 22.24
CA ARG A 1011 -30.15 5.55 21.33
C ARG A 1011 -29.16 6.01 20.27
N MET A 1012 -29.34 7.20 19.72
CA MET A 1012 -28.42 7.80 18.75
C MET A 1012 -27.05 8.03 19.37
N CYS A 1013 -26.99 8.61 20.59
CA CYS A 1013 -25.72 8.82 21.30
C CYS A 1013 -24.97 7.50 21.47
N ILE A 1014 -25.63 6.44 21.94
CA ILE A 1014 -25.02 5.12 22.14
C ILE A 1014 -24.45 4.55 20.83
N ILE A 1015 -25.23 4.54 19.75
CA ILE A 1015 -24.86 3.85 18.51
C ILE A 1015 -23.73 4.54 17.75
N ILE A 1016 -23.73 5.88 17.73
CA ILE A 1016 -22.76 6.64 16.93
C ILE A 1016 -21.53 7.06 17.74
N ASN A 1017 -21.54 6.89 19.07
CA ASN A 1017 -20.41 7.16 19.95
C ASN A 1017 -19.07 6.60 19.44
N PRO A 1018 -18.97 5.37 18.88
CA PRO A 1018 -17.69 4.89 18.35
C PRO A 1018 -17.08 5.77 17.25
N ILE A 1019 -17.89 6.46 16.44
CA ILE A 1019 -17.42 7.37 15.38
C ILE A 1019 -17.37 8.82 15.86
N ILE A 1020 -18.36 9.26 16.65
CA ILE A 1020 -18.55 10.65 17.09
C ILE A 1020 -18.52 10.71 18.63
N PRO A 1021 -17.38 10.43 19.28
CA PRO A 1021 -17.38 10.21 20.71
C PRO A 1021 -17.47 11.51 21.52
N HIS A 1022 -17.01 12.66 21.01
CA HIS A 1022 -16.94 13.87 21.82
C HIS A 1022 -18.32 14.55 21.93
N VAL A 1023 -19.00 14.76 20.80
CA VAL A 1023 -20.33 15.39 20.78
C VAL A 1023 -21.36 14.51 21.49
N THR A 1024 -21.31 13.19 21.30
CA THR A 1024 -22.27 12.29 21.96
C THR A 1024 -22.04 12.19 23.47
N GLU A 1025 -20.79 12.13 23.94
CA GLU A 1025 -20.47 12.20 25.37
C GLU A 1025 -20.90 13.54 25.97
N HIS A 1026 -20.73 14.66 25.24
CA HIS A 1026 -21.21 15.96 25.70
C HIS A 1026 -22.74 16.01 25.86
N ILE A 1027 -23.47 15.48 24.87
CA ILE A 1027 -24.93 15.37 24.95
C ILE A 1027 -25.33 14.47 26.12
N TRP A 1028 -24.67 13.34 26.31
CA TRP A 1028 -24.98 12.39 27.36
C TRP A 1028 -24.74 12.95 28.77
N THR A 1029 -23.56 13.52 29.00
CA THR A 1029 -23.10 13.94 30.34
C THR A 1029 -23.62 15.32 30.72
N TYR A 1030 -23.51 16.32 29.85
CA TYR A 1030 -23.85 17.70 30.21
C TYR A 1030 -25.29 18.08 29.87
N ILE A 1031 -25.78 17.62 28.70
CA ILE A 1031 -27.15 17.94 28.28
C ILE A 1031 -28.11 16.99 28.97
N LEU A 1032 -28.05 15.68 28.75
CA LEU A 1032 -28.97 14.70 29.35
C LEU A 1032 -28.74 14.51 30.85
N LYS A 1033 -27.55 14.85 31.38
CA LYS A 1033 -27.18 14.72 32.81
C LYS A 1033 -27.29 13.27 33.31
N LYS A 1034 -26.73 12.35 32.54
CA LYS A 1034 -26.63 10.93 32.93
C LYS A 1034 -25.47 10.75 33.92
N ASP A 1035 -25.65 9.87 34.90
CA ASP A 1035 -24.66 9.69 35.99
C ASP A 1035 -23.38 8.98 35.55
N LYS A 1036 -23.47 8.11 34.53
CA LYS A 1036 -22.34 7.34 34.00
C LYS A 1036 -21.88 7.90 32.66
N LEU A 1037 -20.57 7.88 32.42
CA LEU A 1037 -19.98 8.26 31.14
C LEU A 1037 -20.44 7.33 30.01
N LEU A 1038 -20.70 7.91 28.84
CA LEU A 1038 -21.19 7.19 27.66
C LEU A 1038 -20.19 6.15 27.19
N ILE A 1039 -18.89 6.43 27.30
CA ILE A 1039 -17.84 5.48 26.93
C ILE A 1039 -17.87 4.16 27.73
N THR A 1040 -18.50 4.15 28.92
CA THR A 1040 -18.67 2.93 29.74
C THR A 1040 -19.99 2.20 29.46
N GLN A 1041 -20.85 2.78 28.63
CA GLN A 1041 -22.16 2.24 28.31
C GLN A 1041 -22.05 1.00 27.40
N LYS A 1042 -22.77 -0.06 27.77
CA LYS A 1042 -22.86 -1.27 26.94
C LYS A 1042 -23.79 -1.07 25.75
N TRP A 1043 -23.56 -1.84 24.69
CA TRP A 1043 -24.43 -1.87 23.53
C TRP A 1043 -25.83 -2.36 23.93
N PRO A 1044 -26.92 -1.82 23.36
CA PRO A 1044 -28.27 -2.24 23.71
C PRO A 1044 -28.49 -3.76 23.56
N SER A 1045 -29.10 -4.39 24.56
CA SER A 1045 -29.44 -5.83 24.52
C SER A 1045 -30.46 -6.14 23.42
N SER A 1046 -30.49 -7.39 22.96
CA SER A 1046 -31.43 -7.84 21.91
C SER A 1046 -32.89 -7.58 22.26
N GLU A 1047 -33.28 -7.76 23.53
CA GLU A 1047 -34.63 -7.45 24.00
C GLU A 1047 -34.99 -5.97 23.80
N ASN A 1048 -34.03 -5.07 24.02
CA ASN A 1048 -34.18 -3.63 23.88
C ASN A 1048 -34.05 -3.15 22.43
N THR A 1049 -33.66 -4.03 21.49
CA THR A 1049 -33.58 -3.74 20.05
C THR A 1049 -34.55 -4.59 19.24
N ASN A 1050 -35.49 -5.27 19.89
CA ASN A 1050 -36.55 -5.99 19.20
C ASN A 1050 -37.37 -5.03 18.35
N PHE A 1051 -37.65 -5.44 17.12
CA PHE A 1051 -38.47 -4.68 16.18
C PHE A 1051 -39.44 -5.64 15.47
N SER A 1052 -40.63 -5.14 15.20
CA SER A 1052 -41.61 -5.75 14.33
C SER A 1052 -41.27 -5.46 12.88
N ILE A 1053 -40.98 -6.50 12.12
CA ILE A 1053 -40.84 -6.42 10.66
C ILE A 1053 -42.15 -5.96 10.01
N VAL A 1054 -43.31 -6.25 10.61
CA VAL A 1054 -44.62 -5.80 10.12
C VAL A 1054 -44.73 -4.27 10.22
N MET A 1055 -44.34 -3.68 11.36
CA MET A 1055 -44.33 -2.22 11.52
C MET A 1055 -43.32 -1.54 10.60
N HIS A 1056 -42.16 -2.16 10.37
CA HIS A 1056 -41.18 -1.66 9.40
C HIS A 1056 -41.77 -1.63 7.97
N LYS A 1057 -42.51 -2.67 7.59
CA LYS A 1057 -43.23 -2.72 6.32
C LYS A 1057 -44.33 -1.67 6.24
N GLN A 1058 -45.11 -1.47 7.31
CA GLN A 1058 -46.13 -0.42 7.38
C GLN A 1058 -45.52 0.97 7.15
N TYR A 1059 -44.38 1.26 7.77
CA TYR A 1059 -43.67 2.52 7.58
C TYR A 1059 -43.21 2.73 6.14
N ASN A 1060 -42.53 1.74 5.55
CA ASN A 1060 -42.03 1.86 4.18
C ASN A 1060 -43.18 2.00 3.17
N ASN A 1061 -44.27 1.24 3.35
CA ASN A 1061 -45.45 1.37 2.52
C ASN A 1061 -46.06 2.77 2.66
N LEU A 1062 -46.23 3.29 3.88
CA LEU A 1062 -46.76 4.63 4.10
C LEU A 1062 -45.95 5.71 3.33
N LEU A 1063 -44.62 5.63 3.33
CA LEU A 1063 -43.78 6.57 2.56
C LEU A 1063 -43.93 6.39 1.04
N ASN A 1064 -43.97 5.15 0.55
CA ASN A 1064 -44.19 4.87 -0.87
C ASN A 1064 -45.55 5.40 -1.35
N VAL A 1065 -46.60 5.19 -0.55
CA VAL A 1065 -47.94 5.73 -0.78
C VAL A 1065 -47.91 7.25 -0.86
N MET A 1066 -47.19 7.92 0.04
CA MET A 1066 -47.03 9.38 0.01
C MET A 1066 -46.33 9.87 -1.25
N GLU A 1067 -45.28 9.20 -1.69
CA GLU A 1067 -44.58 9.56 -2.92
C GLU A 1067 -45.47 9.38 -4.15
N ASN A 1068 -46.21 8.26 -4.21
CA ASN A 1068 -47.14 7.96 -5.30
C ASN A 1068 -48.32 8.94 -5.35
N PHE A 1069 -48.86 9.30 -4.18
CA PHE A 1069 -49.94 10.28 -4.11
C PHE A 1069 -49.44 11.67 -4.50
N ARG A 1070 -48.24 12.07 -4.08
CA ARG A 1070 -47.64 13.34 -4.47
C ARG A 1070 -47.40 13.43 -5.98
N LYS A 1071 -46.86 12.38 -6.60
CA LYS A 1071 -46.70 12.31 -8.07
C LYS A 1071 -48.04 12.41 -8.80
N SER A 1072 -49.07 11.74 -8.29
CA SER A 1072 -50.43 11.81 -8.85
C SER A 1072 -51.02 13.22 -8.72
N TYR A 1073 -50.81 13.86 -7.58
CA TYR A 1073 -51.21 15.25 -7.32
C TYR A 1073 -50.49 16.24 -8.24
N ASP A 1074 -49.16 16.14 -8.38
CA ASP A 1074 -48.37 16.99 -9.28
C ASP A 1074 -48.80 16.80 -10.74
N LYS A 1075 -49.11 15.57 -11.16
CA LYS A 1075 -49.63 15.27 -12.50
C LYS A 1075 -51.00 15.89 -12.73
N PHE A 1076 -51.87 15.87 -11.72
CA PHE A 1076 -53.18 16.51 -11.78
C PHE A 1076 -53.06 18.04 -11.86
N LEU A 1077 -52.22 18.66 -11.03
CA LEU A 1077 -51.93 20.09 -11.08
C LEU A 1077 -51.38 20.52 -12.46
N ASN A 1078 -50.44 19.76 -13.02
CA ASN A 1078 -49.87 20.05 -14.34
C ASN A 1078 -50.90 19.94 -15.47
N LYS A 1079 -51.86 19.01 -15.38
CA LYS A 1079 -52.98 18.92 -16.34
C LYS A 1079 -53.93 20.11 -16.22
N ASN A 1080 -54.31 20.50 -15.00
CA ASN A 1080 -55.19 21.65 -14.77
C ASN A 1080 -54.53 22.99 -15.14
N ASN A 1081 -53.22 23.13 -14.97
CA ASN A 1081 -52.48 24.33 -15.41
C ASN A 1081 -52.35 24.40 -16.94
N LYS A 1082 -52.21 23.26 -17.64
CA LYS A 1082 -52.29 23.23 -19.12
C LYS A 1082 -53.69 23.61 -19.63
N ASN A 1083 -54.75 23.12 -19.00
CA ASN A 1083 -56.13 23.46 -19.37
C ASN A 1083 -56.46 24.94 -19.06
N LYS A 1084 -55.80 25.57 -18.07
CA LYS A 1084 -55.89 27.03 -17.85
C LYS A 1084 -55.22 27.84 -18.96
N ASN A 1085 -54.07 27.40 -19.48
CA ASN A 1085 -53.40 28.10 -20.59
C ASN A 1085 -54.14 27.99 -21.94
N GLU A 1086 -55.00 26.98 -22.13
CA GLU A 1086 -55.91 26.92 -23.29
C GLU A 1086 -57.13 27.85 -23.14
N LEU A 1087 -57.55 28.20 -21.92
CA LEU A 1087 -58.63 29.17 -21.67
C LEU A 1087 -58.15 30.64 -21.66
N TYR A 1088 -56.85 30.88 -21.47
CA TYR A 1088 -56.27 32.24 -21.43
C TYR A 1088 -55.92 32.83 -22.82
N ASN A 1089 -56.21 32.11 -23.91
CA ASN A 1089 -56.05 32.64 -25.28
C ASN A 1089 -57.32 33.30 -25.85
N THR A 1090 -58.40 33.46 -25.06
CA THR A 1090 -59.66 34.06 -25.56
C THR A 1090 -60.14 35.31 -24.85
N LEU A 1091 -59.54 35.77 -23.74
CA LEU A 1091 -59.96 37.01 -23.07
C LEU A 1091 -58.77 37.73 -22.42
N ASN A 1092 -58.10 38.59 -23.20
CA ASN A 1092 -57.20 39.62 -22.69
C ASN A 1092 -57.90 40.97 -22.75
N HIS A 1093 -58.30 41.51 -21.60
CA HIS A 1093 -58.13 42.92 -21.23
C HIS A 1093 -58.58 43.17 -19.78
N GLY A 1094 -57.69 43.71 -18.96
CA GLY A 1094 -58.10 44.63 -17.90
C GLY A 1094 -57.59 44.36 -16.48
N ILE A 1095 -56.44 44.98 -16.16
CA ILE A 1095 -56.18 45.80 -14.95
C ILE A 1095 -55.98 45.10 -13.57
N SER A 1096 -54.91 45.60 -12.95
CA SER A 1096 -54.36 45.48 -11.59
C SER A 1096 -55.30 45.78 -10.42
N GLY A 1097 -55.04 45.18 -9.24
CA GLY A 1097 -55.44 45.78 -7.96
C GLY A 1097 -55.46 44.87 -6.73
N SER A 1098 -54.53 45.14 -5.80
CA SER A 1098 -54.62 45.14 -4.32
C SER A 1098 -55.32 44.01 -3.51
N SER A 1099 -54.54 43.54 -2.53
CA SER A 1099 -54.86 42.76 -1.32
C SER A 1099 -56.01 43.26 -0.45
N GLY A 1100 -56.74 42.31 0.14
CA GLY A 1100 -57.57 42.49 1.35
C GLY A 1100 -57.67 41.16 2.12
N PRO A 1101 -57.91 41.18 3.45
CA PRO A 1101 -57.71 40.05 4.34
C PRO A 1101 -59.04 39.36 4.67
N ASP A 1102 -59.38 38.29 3.95
CA ASP A 1102 -60.42 37.31 4.30
C ASP A 1102 -60.26 36.08 3.39
N ASP A 1103 -59.28 35.21 3.65
CA ASP A 1103 -59.04 34.01 2.82
C ASP A 1103 -58.44 32.85 3.66
N GLU A 1104 -59.13 32.40 4.71
CA GLU A 1104 -58.86 31.06 5.28
C GLU A 1104 -59.62 29.94 4.53
N ASP A 1105 -60.68 30.27 3.79
CA ASP A 1105 -61.50 29.30 3.03
C ASP A 1105 -60.98 28.96 1.62
N GLU A 1106 -60.02 29.73 1.07
CA GLU A 1106 -59.47 29.49 -0.27
C GLU A 1106 -58.34 28.44 -0.35
N LYS A 1107 -57.81 27.97 0.79
CA LYS A 1107 -56.60 27.11 0.82
C LYS A 1107 -56.81 25.63 0.44
N HIS A 1108 -58.04 25.10 0.46
CA HIS A 1108 -58.28 23.66 0.25
C HIS A 1108 -59.29 23.38 -0.89
N LYS A 1109 -58.86 23.56 -2.15
CA LYS A 1109 -59.74 23.43 -3.34
C LYS A 1109 -60.06 21.98 -3.76
N PHE A 1110 -59.31 20.97 -3.31
CA PHE A 1110 -59.39 19.60 -3.86
C PHE A 1110 -59.75 18.54 -2.81
N LYS A 1111 -60.53 17.54 -3.22
CA LYS A 1111 -60.85 16.31 -2.49
C LYS A 1111 -60.20 15.11 -3.19
N ALA A 1112 -60.02 13.99 -2.47
CA ALA A 1112 -59.48 12.78 -3.07
C ALA A 1112 -60.22 11.50 -2.66
N ILE A 1113 -60.22 10.52 -3.56
CA ILE A 1113 -60.67 9.14 -3.32
C ILE A 1113 -59.45 8.23 -3.42
N VAL A 1114 -59.22 7.42 -2.41
CA VAL A 1114 -58.15 6.43 -2.35
C VAL A 1114 -58.74 5.04 -2.48
N TYR A 1115 -58.31 4.27 -3.48
CA TYR A 1115 -58.71 2.89 -3.67
C TYR A 1115 -57.63 1.93 -3.16
N VAL A 1116 -58.05 0.97 -2.33
CA VAL A 1116 -57.18 -0.06 -1.73
C VAL A 1116 -57.64 -1.45 -2.16
N ALA A 1117 -56.71 -2.33 -2.52
CA ALA A 1117 -56.98 -3.72 -2.86
C ALA A 1117 -56.57 -4.63 -1.70
N ARG A 1118 -57.47 -5.53 -1.25
CA ARG A 1118 -57.18 -6.45 -0.13
C ARG A 1118 -56.37 -7.68 -0.55
N GLU A 1119 -56.59 -8.18 -1.76
CA GLU A 1119 -55.96 -9.40 -2.25
C GLU A 1119 -55.25 -9.17 -3.57
N TYR A 1120 -54.15 -9.91 -3.79
CA TYR A 1120 -53.52 -10.00 -5.10
C TYR A 1120 -54.43 -10.73 -6.08
N ASN A 1121 -54.34 -10.41 -7.36
CA ASN A 1121 -55.10 -11.14 -8.37
C ASN A 1121 -54.59 -12.59 -8.54
N ASP A 1122 -55.39 -13.45 -9.17
CA ASP A 1122 -55.09 -14.89 -9.28
C ASP A 1122 -53.75 -15.18 -9.97
N THR A 1123 -53.37 -14.35 -10.94
CA THR A 1123 -52.10 -14.45 -11.65
C THR A 1123 -50.92 -14.13 -10.73
N GLN A 1124 -51.02 -13.04 -9.95
CA GLN A 1124 -50.01 -12.63 -8.96
C GLN A 1124 -49.85 -13.66 -7.83
N LYS A 1125 -50.97 -14.23 -7.33
CA LYS A 1125 -50.94 -15.30 -6.31
C LYS A 1125 -50.16 -16.53 -6.79
N LYS A 1126 -50.40 -16.99 -8.03
CA LYS A 1126 -49.64 -18.11 -8.63
C LYS A 1126 -48.14 -17.82 -8.75
N ILE A 1127 -47.76 -16.57 -9.04
CA ILE A 1127 -46.34 -16.18 -9.13
C ILE A 1127 -45.67 -16.19 -7.75
N ILE A 1128 -46.37 -15.74 -6.71
CA ILE A 1128 -45.90 -15.81 -5.32
C ILE A 1128 -45.66 -17.28 -4.90
N GLU A 1129 -46.57 -18.20 -5.26
CA GLU A 1129 -46.40 -19.63 -5.03
C GLU A 1129 -45.16 -20.20 -5.75
N ILE A 1130 -44.94 -19.83 -7.00
CA ILE A 1130 -43.76 -20.25 -7.78
C ILE A 1130 -42.46 -19.73 -7.12
N LEU A 1131 -42.43 -18.47 -6.71
CA LEU A 1131 -41.28 -17.88 -6.00
C LEU A 1131 -41.00 -18.60 -4.68
N ASN A 1132 -42.04 -18.90 -3.90
CA ASN A 1132 -41.91 -19.66 -2.66
C ASN A 1132 -41.39 -21.10 -2.88
N ASN A 1133 -41.78 -21.74 -3.98
CA ASN A 1133 -41.26 -23.05 -4.36
C ASN A 1133 -39.77 -22.99 -4.76
N ILE A 1134 -39.35 -21.93 -5.47
CA ILE A 1134 -37.93 -21.70 -5.78
C ILE A 1134 -37.11 -21.54 -4.50
N ILE A 1135 -37.64 -20.83 -3.51
CA ILE A 1135 -36.98 -20.61 -2.20
C ILE A 1135 -36.89 -21.91 -1.40
N LYS A 1136 -37.93 -22.74 -1.40
CA LYS A 1136 -37.91 -24.05 -0.70
C LYS A 1136 -36.85 -25.01 -1.26
N ASN A 1137 -36.55 -24.90 -2.56
CA ASN A 1137 -35.62 -25.79 -3.27
C ASN A 1137 -34.17 -25.29 -3.26
N SER A 1138 -33.85 -24.14 -2.63
CA SER A 1138 -32.48 -23.63 -2.54
C SER A 1138 -31.78 -24.04 -1.24
N GLU A 1139 -30.46 -24.27 -1.30
CA GLU A 1139 -29.66 -24.73 -0.14
C GLU A 1139 -29.76 -23.77 1.07
N ASP A 1140 -29.80 -22.46 0.82
CA ASP A 1140 -29.87 -21.43 1.86
C ASP A 1140 -31.31 -21.06 2.30
N LYS A 1141 -32.33 -21.74 1.75
CA LYS A 1141 -33.74 -21.33 1.87
C LYS A 1141 -33.95 -19.85 1.55
N LYS A 1142 -33.23 -19.34 0.55
CA LYS A 1142 -33.27 -17.94 0.07
C LYS A 1142 -33.54 -17.91 -1.43
N LEU A 1143 -34.04 -16.78 -1.92
CA LEU A 1143 -34.26 -16.61 -3.35
C LEU A 1143 -32.90 -16.46 -4.08
N PRO A 1144 -32.56 -17.32 -5.06
CA PRO A 1144 -31.29 -17.25 -5.79
C PRO A 1144 -31.15 -15.97 -6.62
N SER A 1145 -29.91 -15.51 -6.87
CA SER A 1145 -29.65 -14.33 -7.70
C SER A 1145 -30.11 -14.46 -9.16
N ASN A 1146 -30.27 -15.70 -9.65
CA ASN A 1146 -30.81 -16.03 -10.98
C ASN A 1146 -32.31 -16.37 -10.98
N PHE A 1147 -33.07 -15.95 -9.96
CA PHE A 1147 -34.49 -16.30 -9.83
C PHE A 1147 -35.36 -15.91 -11.03
N ILE A 1148 -35.04 -14.82 -11.74
CA ILE A 1148 -35.78 -14.40 -12.94
C ILE A 1148 -35.71 -15.48 -14.02
N ASN A 1149 -34.54 -16.09 -14.22
CA ASN A 1149 -34.36 -17.15 -15.20
C ASN A 1149 -35.16 -18.39 -14.80
N LEU A 1150 -35.13 -18.76 -13.52
CA LEU A 1150 -35.91 -19.87 -12.97
C LEU A 1150 -37.43 -19.63 -13.07
N LEU A 1151 -37.87 -18.38 -12.86
CA LEU A 1151 -39.26 -17.98 -12.98
C LEU A 1151 -39.74 -18.08 -14.44
N VAL A 1152 -38.94 -17.62 -15.40
CA VAL A 1152 -39.25 -17.67 -16.84
C VAL A 1152 -39.24 -19.10 -17.39
N GLN A 1153 -38.42 -19.99 -16.83
CA GLN A 1153 -38.37 -21.41 -17.19
C GLN A 1153 -39.57 -22.22 -16.66
N ASN A 1154 -40.35 -21.67 -15.73
CA ASN A 1154 -41.54 -22.35 -15.22
C ASN A 1154 -42.62 -22.46 -16.31
N ASN A 1155 -43.20 -23.65 -16.47
CA ASN A 1155 -44.22 -23.96 -17.49
C ASN A 1155 -45.40 -22.97 -17.49
N TYR A 1156 -45.82 -22.48 -16.32
CA TYR A 1156 -46.91 -21.51 -16.21
C TYR A 1156 -46.52 -20.16 -16.84
N VAL A 1157 -45.35 -19.62 -16.48
CA VAL A 1157 -44.88 -18.29 -16.94
C VAL A 1157 -44.44 -18.32 -18.41
N ASN A 1158 -43.93 -19.46 -18.88
CA ASN A 1158 -43.49 -19.59 -20.26
C ASN A 1158 -44.65 -19.53 -21.27
N ASN A 1159 -45.82 -20.03 -20.87
CA ASN A 1159 -47.01 -20.10 -21.71
C ASN A 1159 -47.86 -18.82 -21.73
N LEU A 1160 -47.47 -17.77 -21.00
CA LEU A 1160 -48.21 -16.51 -20.94
C LEU A 1160 -47.94 -15.58 -22.14
N PRO A 1161 -48.93 -14.76 -22.54
CA PRO A 1161 -48.76 -13.72 -23.55
C PRO A 1161 -47.61 -12.75 -23.21
N LYS A 1162 -46.95 -12.18 -24.24
CA LYS A 1162 -45.79 -11.27 -24.04
C LYS A 1162 -46.07 -10.09 -23.10
N ASN A 1163 -47.27 -9.50 -23.16
CA ASN A 1163 -47.64 -8.36 -22.32
C ASN A 1163 -47.79 -8.77 -20.84
N GLU A 1164 -48.51 -9.87 -20.58
CA GLU A 1164 -48.67 -10.40 -19.22
C GLU A 1164 -47.36 -10.90 -18.62
N LYS A 1165 -46.48 -11.50 -19.42
CA LYS A 1165 -45.14 -11.91 -18.99
C LYS A 1165 -44.30 -10.72 -18.52
N LYS A 1166 -44.42 -9.57 -19.19
CA LYS A 1166 -43.74 -8.33 -18.81
C LYS A 1166 -44.29 -7.79 -17.47
N ASP A 1167 -45.61 -7.79 -17.31
CA ASP A 1167 -46.27 -7.32 -16.08
C ASP A 1167 -45.95 -8.22 -14.88
N ILE A 1168 -45.88 -9.53 -15.08
CA ILE A 1168 -45.49 -10.52 -14.06
C ILE A 1168 -44.02 -10.39 -13.67
N LEU A 1169 -43.12 -10.18 -14.63
CA LEU A 1169 -41.71 -9.96 -14.33
C LEU A 1169 -41.50 -8.65 -13.57
N SER A 1170 -42.25 -7.61 -13.95
CA SER A 1170 -42.30 -6.35 -13.21
C SER A 1170 -42.80 -6.56 -11.78
N PHE A 1171 -43.89 -7.33 -11.61
CA PHE A 1171 -44.45 -7.67 -10.30
C PHE A 1171 -43.48 -8.50 -9.44
N ALA A 1172 -42.85 -9.54 -9.99
CA ALA A 1172 -41.87 -10.35 -9.28
C ALA A 1172 -40.64 -9.52 -8.89
N THR A 1173 -40.17 -8.65 -9.78
CA THR A 1173 -39.05 -7.73 -9.47
C THR A 1173 -39.44 -6.73 -8.39
N PHE A 1174 -40.68 -6.22 -8.42
CA PHE A 1174 -41.23 -5.35 -7.38
C PHE A 1174 -41.30 -6.06 -6.02
N LEU A 1175 -41.87 -7.26 -5.98
CA LEU A 1175 -42.01 -8.09 -4.77
C LEU A 1175 -40.65 -8.43 -4.14
N VAL A 1176 -39.65 -8.72 -4.98
CA VAL A 1176 -38.26 -8.96 -4.54
C VAL A 1176 -37.59 -7.67 -4.08
N LYS A 1177 -37.80 -6.55 -4.78
CA LYS A 1177 -37.23 -5.24 -4.42
C LYS A 1177 -37.78 -4.70 -3.10
N ASP A 1178 -39.05 -4.94 -2.80
CA ASP A 1178 -39.67 -4.62 -1.50
C ASP A 1178 -39.22 -5.55 -0.36
N ASN A 1179 -38.41 -6.58 -0.65
CA ASN A 1179 -37.81 -7.52 0.32
C ASN A 1179 -38.83 -8.12 1.32
N VAL A 1180 -40.04 -8.44 0.85
CA VAL A 1180 -41.13 -8.91 1.71
C VAL A 1180 -40.98 -10.40 2.00
N THR A 1181 -40.17 -10.75 2.99
CA THR A 1181 -40.27 -12.09 3.57
C THR A 1181 -40.40 -12.02 5.08
N LEU A 1182 -41.28 -12.85 5.63
CA LEU A 1182 -41.38 -13.13 7.07
C LEU A 1182 -40.71 -14.49 7.33
N ASN A 1183 -40.39 -14.76 8.60
CA ASN A 1183 -39.71 -15.97 9.11
C ASN A 1183 -39.75 -17.17 8.14
N ASN A 1184 -38.58 -17.54 7.59
CA ASN A 1184 -38.33 -18.55 6.53
C ASN A 1184 -38.35 -18.06 5.07
N ASN A 1185 -38.15 -16.76 4.81
CA ASN A 1185 -37.99 -16.19 3.47
C ASN A 1185 -39.18 -16.43 2.52
N GLN A 1186 -40.41 -16.59 3.04
CA GLN A 1186 -41.61 -16.81 2.22
C GLN A 1186 -42.36 -15.50 1.97
N TYR A 1187 -42.89 -15.36 0.75
CA TYR A 1187 -43.78 -14.29 0.31
C TYR A 1187 -45.23 -14.65 0.64
N GLU A 1188 -45.99 -13.73 1.23
CA GLU A 1188 -47.40 -13.92 1.60
C GLU A 1188 -48.35 -13.58 0.44
N LEU A 1189 -49.52 -14.26 0.41
CA LEU A 1189 -50.57 -14.04 -0.59
C LEU A 1189 -51.44 -12.80 -0.30
N THR A 1190 -51.26 -12.18 0.87
CA THR A 1190 -51.91 -10.95 1.33
C THR A 1190 -50.90 -10.10 2.10
N LEU A 1191 -51.17 -8.82 2.29
CA LEU A 1191 -50.33 -7.99 3.16
C LEU A 1191 -50.41 -8.50 4.63
N PRO A 1192 -49.31 -8.43 5.41
CA PRO A 1192 -49.29 -8.85 6.81
C PRO A 1192 -50.00 -7.86 7.76
N TYR A 1193 -50.68 -6.84 7.24
CA TYR A 1193 -51.37 -5.80 7.99
C TYR A 1193 -52.52 -5.20 7.18
N ASP A 1194 -53.45 -4.55 7.87
CA ASP A 1194 -54.57 -3.83 7.25
C ASP A 1194 -54.11 -2.47 6.69
N GLU A 1195 -54.02 -2.38 5.36
CA GLU A 1195 -53.62 -1.18 4.63
C GLU A 1195 -54.66 -0.05 4.74
N ILE A 1196 -55.96 -0.38 4.83
CA ILE A 1196 -57.01 0.61 5.03
C ILE A 1196 -56.84 1.27 6.39
N GLN A 1197 -56.58 0.46 7.44
CA GLN A 1197 -56.34 0.98 8.78
C GLN A 1197 -55.06 1.82 8.85
N LEU A 1198 -53.99 1.42 8.15
CA LEU A 1198 -52.74 2.17 8.06
C LEU A 1198 -52.95 3.59 7.48
N ILE A 1199 -53.71 3.69 6.39
CA ILE A 1199 -54.04 4.98 5.76
C ILE A 1199 -54.96 5.78 6.68
N LYS A 1200 -55.99 5.14 7.27
CA LYS A 1200 -56.91 5.79 8.23
C LYS A 1200 -56.18 6.43 9.41
N ASN A 1201 -55.25 5.71 10.02
CA ASN A 1201 -54.44 6.20 11.14
C ASN A 1201 -53.57 7.42 10.77
N ASN A 1202 -53.34 7.68 9.47
CA ASN A 1202 -52.47 8.74 8.98
C ASN A 1202 -53.20 9.77 8.09
N ILE A 1203 -54.54 9.75 8.00
CA ILE A 1203 -55.31 10.60 7.08
C ILE A 1203 -54.93 12.09 7.21
N ASP A 1204 -54.82 12.61 8.42
CA ASP A 1204 -54.52 14.03 8.64
C ASP A 1204 -53.14 14.44 8.10
N PHE A 1205 -52.17 13.53 8.22
CA PHE A 1205 -50.84 13.70 7.65
C PHE A 1205 -50.89 13.74 6.11
N ILE A 1206 -51.65 12.83 5.49
CA ILE A 1206 -51.84 12.76 4.03
C ILE A 1206 -52.54 14.02 3.51
N LYS A 1207 -53.63 14.43 4.16
CA LYS A 1207 -54.41 15.63 3.80
C LYS A 1207 -53.52 16.87 3.77
N ARG A 1208 -52.66 17.05 4.78
CA ARG A 1208 -51.77 18.20 4.87
C ARG A 1208 -50.68 18.21 3.80
N ILE A 1209 -49.99 17.09 3.59
CA ILE A 1209 -48.89 17.03 2.61
C ILE A 1209 -49.38 17.31 1.18
N LEU A 1210 -50.57 16.82 0.84
CA LEU A 1210 -51.18 16.98 -0.48
C LEU A 1210 -52.11 18.20 -0.58
N ASN A 1211 -52.24 18.98 0.49
CA ASN A 1211 -53.14 20.13 0.61
C ASN A 1211 -54.60 19.82 0.18
N LEU A 1212 -55.14 18.69 0.68
CA LEU A 1212 -56.48 18.18 0.37
C LEU A 1212 -57.46 18.56 1.49
N ARG A 1213 -58.71 18.90 1.11
CA ARG A 1213 -59.80 19.17 2.06
C ARG A 1213 -60.30 17.89 2.71
N ASP A 1214 -60.52 16.85 1.90
CA ASP A 1214 -61.04 15.58 2.37
C ASP A 1214 -60.50 14.39 1.57
N ILE A 1215 -60.47 13.22 2.22
CA ILE A 1215 -60.00 11.95 1.63
C ILE A 1215 -61.02 10.86 1.98
N GLN A 1216 -61.61 10.26 0.95
CA GLN A 1216 -62.47 9.09 1.07
C GLN A 1216 -61.67 7.83 0.73
N ILE A 1217 -61.74 6.78 1.55
CA ILE A 1217 -61.05 5.51 1.31
C ILE A 1217 -62.09 4.46 0.91
N LEU A 1218 -61.91 3.85 -0.25
CA LEU A 1218 -62.79 2.83 -0.83
C LEU A 1218 -62.00 1.56 -1.18
N GLU A 1219 -62.71 0.43 -1.19
CA GLU A 1219 -62.17 -0.82 -1.73
C GLU A 1219 -62.31 -0.84 -3.24
N ASN A 1220 -61.36 -1.49 -3.94
CA ASN A 1220 -61.31 -1.55 -5.41
C ASN A 1220 -62.41 -2.41 -6.07
N ILE A 1221 -63.43 -2.81 -5.32
CA ILE A 1221 -64.51 -3.71 -5.76
C ILE A 1221 -65.61 -2.93 -6.50
N LYS A 1222 -65.85 -1.65 -6.17
CA LYS A 1222 -66.86 -0.79 -6.81
C LYS A 1222 -66.30 0.58 -7.16
N LYS A 1223 -66.51 1.01 -8.42
CA LYS A 1223 -66.17 2.34 -8.92
C LYS A 1223 -67.06 3.39 -8.23
N CYS A 1224 -66.46 4.47 -7.72
CA CYS A 1224 -67.22 5.60 -7.19
C CYS A 1224 -67.85 6.41 -8.32
N ASP A 1225 -69.08 6.88 -8.16
CA ASP A 1225 -69.81 7.63 -9.19
C ASP A 1225 -69.11 8.94 -9.61
N ILE A 1226 -68.28 9.50 -8.71
CA ILE A 1226 -67.51 10.74 -8.91
C ILE A 1226 -66.22 10.47 -9.72
N ASP A 1227 -65.73 9.23 -9.73
CA ASP A 1227 -64.51 8.88 -10.46
C ASP A 1227 -64.87 8.40 -11.87
N HIS A 1228 -64.65 9.24 -12.88
CA HIS A 1228 -64.88 8.88 -14.28
C HIS A 1228 -63.78 7.99 -14.89
N THR A 1229 -62.68 7.72 -14.16
CA THR A 1229 -61.53 6.96 -14.64
C THR A 1229 -61.56 5.49 -14.21
N ASP A 1230 -60.68 4.67 -14.76
CA ASP A 1230 -60.51 3.27 -14.36
C ASP A 1230 -59.38 3.09 -13.33
N ILE A 1231 -59.06 4.15 -12.57
CA ILE A 1231 -57.94 4.17 -11.61
C ILE A 1231 -58.14 3.16 -10.47
N TYR A 1232 -59.38 2.85 -10.10
CA TYR A 1232 -59.67 1.81 -9.11
C TYR A 1232 -59.18 0.41 -9.54
N LYS A 1233 -59.10 0.09 -10.85
CA LYS A 1233 -58.56 -1.18 -11.35
C LYS A 1233 -57.03 -1.26 -11.23
N LEU A 1234 -56.37 -0.12 -11.06
CA LEU A 1234 -54.90 -0.02 -10.99
C LEU A 1234 -54.36 -0.21 -9.57
N SER A 1235 -55.22 -0.18 -8.54
CA SER A 1235 -54.81 -0.41 -7.15
C SER A 1235 -54.41 -1.88 -6.97
N ASN A 1236 -53.25 -2.10 -6.36
CA ASN A 1236 -52.79 -3.42 -5.93
C ASN A 1236 -52.47 -3.39 -4.43
N PRO A 1237 -52.47 -4.52 -3.70
CA PRO A 1237 -52.08 -4.53 -2.30
C PRO A 1237 -50.66 -3.97 -2.11
N GLY A 1238 -50.50 -2.94 -1.28
CA GLY A 1238 -49.24 -2.23 -1.06
C GLY A 1238 -48.99 -1.08 -2.05
N ASN A 1239 -49.91 -0.86 -2.99
CA ASN A 1239 -49.86 0.23 -3.96
C ASN A 1239 -51.28 0.78 -4.24
N PRO A 1240 -51.87 1.52 -3.28
CA PRO A 1240 -53.18 2.13 -3.43
C PRO A 1240 -53.15 3.21 -4.50
N SER A 1241 -54.28 3.39 -5.19
CA SER A 1241 -54.44 4.42 -6.21
C SER A 1241 -55.24 5.61 -5.68
N ILE A 1242 -54.94 6.82 -6.16
CA ILE A 1242 -55.61 8.05 -5.73
C ILE A 1242 -56.23 8.77 -6.92
N PHE A 1243 -57.50 9.15 -6.79
CA PHE A 1243 -58.22 10.03 -7.69
C PHE A 1243 -58.45 11.37 -7.00
N ILE A 1244 -58.15 12.49 -7.66
CA ILE A 1244 -58.19 13.83 -7.07
C ILE A 1244 -59.13 14.68 -7.92
N TYR A 1245 -60.04 15.40 -7.27
CA TYR A 1245 -61.11 16.16 -7.94
C TYR A 1245 -61.39 17.48 -7.21
N ASN A 1246 -62.07 18.41 -7.88
CA ASN A 1246 -62.37 19.73 -7.33
C ASN A 1246 -63.67 19.70 -6.51
N THR A 1247 -63.75 20.53 -5.48
CA THR A 1247 -64.95 20.69 -4.64
C THR A 1247 -66.20 21.23 -5.36
N LYS A 1248 -66.07 21.73 -6.60
CA LYS A 1248 -67.18 22.24 -7.43
C LYS A 1248 -67.75 21.22 -8.43
N GLU A 1249 -67.22 19.99 -8.47
CA GLU A 1249 -67.72 18.88 -9.31
C GLU A 1249 -68.52 17.86 -8.48
#